data_AF-A0A849V960-F1
#
_entry.id   AF-A0A849V960-F1
#
_cell.length_a   1.000
_cell.length_b   1.000
_cell.length_c   1.000
_cell.angle_alpha   90.00
_cell.angle_beta   90.00
_cell.angle_gamma   90.00
#
_symmetry.space_group_name_H-M   'P 1'
#
loop_
_entity.id
_entity.type
_entity.pdbx_description
1 polymer ?
#
loop_
_entity_poly.entity_id
_entity_poly.type
_entity_poly.pdbx_seq_one_letter_code
_entity_poly.pdbx_strand_id
1 'polypeptide(L)'
;MNAQLLEKKSNTTKKLALGLVAVSIILVSGFIFLLKNNPRFVDLVFIILDKISVILLTKHSEFLFFIGAFIISLVQLSEKKWFLAKISFAMGCLWVVFHDSLTTWLYSLGVDSFAEAQNFDWDEALFYFDTMRNILKPTLSFKEFVLFAAYVVIGLIVFGLLRFIRGRYGFSRKKFSYVKFLVGCLFITAALHQVFKTAIVTFKESGNIFDKVTTNFQNPLPAIDFHNKGLKVVVYIGESTTVMNMSLYGYPRKTTPEFDNLFANDPHFLKFNNVFSTHTHTSQSLLEALSVGVGDNGLVQPIAARKRISLVDILKNGKISAFLYSNQGESGTWNLASTIIFKNAFKKFSTMSGIAGNADSLMTRPNDHEFFAEHFKPKMLSLPIKESAVIFLHSYSGHGIYLDNIPESFRHPVDTYFSDRQQRALVGVDEGKAKYVDHYDSAIKYVDFSVAKIIGQIKDYEQPTVFVYFSDHGEAAYADRGHDSSRFIHEMTRVPFVMYFNNKAKQSYPALFEKYKKLADNSAISILAQVPSTIIDLLGGEVKAASIKLLKVNGEKLAEGIQPIVIRETISGGTYLNLNTTAASLKGTNDLGNGNDIATDIFVTNINRTNTETKNCYDRANTIGKALRGALVTDCLQLDFADEKIDTDIGSIIAIAKAKNMAMWVDSEPTISSAQCTKLLGYLGGLSNKNSLVNFFPGENITHPDFISCTQEIKKMGFRIAYKLPTNKLMVCVKALDTKLQAAGVSCRTLENDLEKIVASGLFTDFSFDYDGIQAMESSFAANKLSWNTRNVSVKNYSAINAGRFRMVTFNNDDPNGLLH
;
A
#
# COMPACT_ATOMS: atom_id res chain seq x y z
N MET A 1 51.47 11.96 11.14
CA MET A 1 51.79 11.20 9.89
C MET A 1 50.61 11.04 8.90
N ASN A 2 49.43 11.63 9.14
CA ASN A 2 48.24 11.45 8.28
C ASN A 2 47.83 12.67 7.41
N ALA A 3 48.40 13.86 7.61
CA ALA A 3 48.06 15.04 6.80
C ALA A 3 48.73 15.02 5.41
N GLN A 4 50.01 14.62 5.32
CA GLN A 4 50.74 14.53 4.05
C GLN A 4 50.24 13.39 3.14
N LEU A 5 49.59 12.36 3.69
CA LEU A 5 48.99 11.25 2.92
C LEU A 5 47.64 11.65 2.29
N LEU A 6 46.87 12.53 2.94
CA LEU A 6 45.62 13.07 2.41
C LEU A 6 45.87 14.12 1.32
N GLU A 7 46.90 14.95 1.49
CA GLU A 7 47.28 15.95 0.50
C GLU A 7 47.85 15.32 -0.78
N LYS A 8 48.60 14.20 -0.65
CA LYS A 8 49.10 13.43 -1.80
C LYS A 8 47.98 12.68 -2.53
N LYS A 9 46.95 12.17 -1.83
CA LYS A 9 45.75 11.58 -2.47
C LYS A 9 44.88 12.62 -3.18
N SER A 10 44.71 13.83 -2.62
CA SER A 10 44.02 14.98 -3.23
C SER A 10 44.72 15.48 -4.50
N ASN A 11 46.05 15.55 -4.49
CA ASN A 11 46.84 15.95 -5.66
C ASN A 11 46.83 14.88 -6.77
N THR A 12 46.72 13.60 -6.41
CA THR A 12 46.65 12.50 -7.38
C THR A 12 45.27 12.40 -8.03
N THR A 13 44.19 12.63 -7.28
CA THR A 13 42.82 12.71 -7.81
C THR A 13 42.58 13.96 -8.66
N LYS A 14 43.14 15.12 -8.28
CA LYS A 14 43.13 16.33 -9.12
C LYS A 14 43.92 16.14 -10.42
N LYS A 15 45.07 15.46 -10.39
CA LYS A 15 45.85 15.12 -11.60
C LYS A 15 45.16 14.09 -12.48
N LEU A 16 44.42 13.12 -11.91
CA LEU A 16 43.61 12.15 -12.65
C LEU A 16 42.39 12.82 -13.30
N ALA A 17 41.74 13.75 -12.59
CA ALA A 17 40.63 14.55 -13.11
C ALA A 17 41.08 15.53 -14.21
N LEU A 18 42.21 16.22 -14.03
CA LEU A 18 42.82 17.03 -15.10
C LEU A 18 43.26 16.16 -16.29
N GLY A 19 43.74 14.93 -16.05
CA GLY A 19 44.08 13.98 -17.11
C GLY A 19 42.86 13.50 -17.91
N LEU A 20 41.74 13.23 -17.24
CA LEU A 20 40.46 12.86 -17.88
C LEU A 20 39.84 14.04 -18.64
N VAL A 21 39.91 15.26 -18.09
CA VAL A 21 39.47 16.49 -18.76
C VAL A 21 40.37 16.80 -19.96
N ALA A 22 41.69 16.64 -19.85
CA ALA A 22 42.62 16.82 -20.97
C ALA A 22 42.41 15.79 -22.07
N VAL A 23 42.16 14.51 -21.74
CA VAL A 23 41.84 13.46 -22.73
C VAL A 23 40.50 13.74 -23.40
N SER A 24 39.50 14.24 -22.67
CA SER A 24 38.21 14.64 -23.22
C SER A 24 38.32 15.86 -24.14
N ILE A 25 39.11 16.87 -23.76
CA ILE A 25 39.40 18.05 -24.57
C ILE A 25 40.19 17.66 -25.84
N ILE A 26 41.16 16.74 -25.75
CA ILE A 26 41.94 16.25 -26.91
C ILE A 26 41.07 15.39 -27.84
N LEU A 27 40.13 14.61 -27.31
CA LEU A 27 39.17 13.84 -28.11
C LEU A 27 38.17 14.77 -28.82
N VAL A 28 37.69 15.81 -28.13
CA VAL A 28 36.77 16.81 -28.69
C VAL A 28 37.48 17.71 -29.71
N SER A 29 38.71 18.18 -29.43
CA SER A 29 39.48 19.01 -30.36
C SER A 29 40.04 18.23 -31.55
N GLY A 30 40.38 16.95 -31.38
CA GLY A 30 40.70 16.03 -32.48
C GLY A 30 39.48 15.72 -33.38
N PHE A 31 38.28 15.65 -32.79
CA PHE A 31 37.01 15.48 -33.50
C PHE A 31 36.58 16.76 -34.24
N ILE A 32 36.79 17.94 -33.64
CA ILE A 32 36.57 19.25 -34.28
C ILE A 32 37.53 19.48 -35.46
N PHE A 33 38.79 19.02 -35.37
CA PHE A 33 39.75 19.09 -36.48
C PHE A 33 39.38 18.18 -37.67
N LEU A 34 38.73 17.03 -37.40
CA LEU A 34 38.24 16.10 -38.44
C LEU A 34 37.07 16.64 -39.27
N LEU A 35 36.29 17.59 -38.73
CA LEU A 35 35.04 18.07 -39.32
C LEU A 35 35.20 19.33 -40.18
N LYS A 36 36.42 19.90 -40.25
CA LYS A 36 36.72 21.15 -40.96
C LYS A 36 36.59 21.10 -42.50
N ASN A 37 36.31 19.92 -43.09
CA ASN A 37 36.28 19.71 -44.54
C ASN A 37 34.88 19.65 -45.19
N ASN A 38 33.77 19.83 -44.47
CA ASN A 38 32.41 19.91 -45.07
C ASN A 38 31.36 20.58 -44.16
N PRO A 39 31.30 21.93 -44.08
CA PRO A 39 30.58 22.65 -43.03
C PRO A 39 29.07 22.39 -42.96
N ARG A 40 28.36 22.21 -44.09
CA ARG A 40 26.90 21.97 -44.09
C ARG A 40 26.47 20.58 -43.61
N PHE A 41 27.32 19.56 -43.78
CA PHE A 41 27.04 18.21 -43.30
C PHE A 41 27.32 18.10 -41.79
N VAL A 42 28.28 18.87 -41.31
CA VAL A 42 28.74 18.92 -39.92
C VAL A 42 27.68 19.53 -39.00
N ASP A 43 27.06 20.63 -39.39
CA ASP A 43 26.02 21.28 -38.59
C ASP A 43 24.77 20.38 -38.44
N LEU A 44 24.36 19.70 -39.51
CA LEU A 44 23.24 18.76 -39.47
C LEU A 44 23.56 17.53 -38.60
N VAL A 45 24.77 16.98 -38.71
CA VAL A 45 25.22 15.86 -37.88
C VAL A 45 25.35 16.27 -36.41
N PHE A 46 25.84 17.48 -36.10
CA PHE A 46 25.89 17.98 -34.73
C PHE A 46 24.49 18.19 -34.14
N ILE A 47 23.56 18.78 -34.88
CA ILE A 47 22.16 18.95 -34.41
C ILE A 47 21.49 17.59 -34.19
N ILE A 48 21.73 16.62 -35.07
CA ILE A 48 21.20 15.26 -34.92
C ILE A 48 21.86 14.54 -33.75
N LEU A 49 23.18 14.61 -33.60
CA LEU A 49 23.92 14.00 -32.48
C LEU A 49 23.60 14.67 -31.14
N ASP A 50 23.34 15.98 -31.12
CA ASP A 50 22.92 16.73 -29.94
C ASP A 50 21.48 16.37 -29.55
N LYS A 51 20.56 16.31 -30.51
CA LYS A 51 19.20 15.81 -30.25
C LYS A 51 19.20 14.34 -29.82
N ILE A 52 20.02 13.50 -30.44
CA ILE A 52 20.15 12.08 -30.08
C ILE A 52 20.81 11.95 -28.70
N SER A 53 21.83 12.74 -28.37
CA SER A 53 22.48 12.71 -27.07
C SER A 53 21.53 13.19 -25.97
N VAL A 54 20.78 14.26 -26.20
CA VAL A 54 19.74 14.74 -25.28
C VAL A 54 18.66 13.67 -25.11
N ILE A 55 18.16 13.06 -26.18
CA ILE A 55 17.14 12.00 -26.10
C ILE A 55 17.69 10.76 -25.37
N LEU A 56 18.91 10.31 -25.66
CA LEU A 56 19.58 9.21 -24.98
C LEU A 56 19.79 9.49 -23.48
N LEU A 57 20.23 10.71 -23.15
CA LEU A 57 20.54 11.15 -21.79
C LEU A 57 19.31 11.58 -20.98
N THR A 58 18.11 11.63 -21.58
CA THR A 58 16.90 12.08 -20.86
C THR A 58 15.74 11.09 -20.95
N LYS A 59 15.66 10.27 -22.01
CA LYS A 59 14.52 9.37 -22.26
C LYS A 59 14.89 7.88 -22.34
N HIS A 60 16.16 7.54 -22.57
CA HIS A 60 16.59 6.17 -22.89
C HIS A 60 17.89 5.75 -22.17
N SER A 61 17.97 6.04 -20.87
CA SER A 61 19.17 5.76 -20.06
C SER A 61 19.48 4.26 -19.95
N GLU A 62 18.46 3.40 -20.08
CA GLU A 62 18.53 1.95 -20.14
C GLU A 62 19.46 1.45 -21.25
N PHE A 63 19.34 2.06 -22.44
CA PHE A 63 20.12 1.65 -23.59
C PHE A 63 21.54 2.22 -23.57
N LEU A 64 21.78 3.30 -22.81
CA LEU A 64 23.12 3.82 -22.57
C LEU A 64 23.97 2.82 -21.78
N PHE A 65 23.40 2.23 -20.73
CA PHE A 65 24.05 1.15 -19.98
C PHE A 65 24.33 -0.05 -20.89
N PHE A 66 23.35 -0.46 -21.69
CA PHE A 66 23.51 -1.56 -22.66
C PHE A 66 24.64 -1.31 -23.65
N ILE A 67 24.70 -0.12 -24.27
CA ILE A 67 25.78 0.25 -25.20
C ILE A 67 27.15 0.12 -24.51
N GLY A 68 27.28 0.64 -23.28
CA GLY A 68 28.52 0.55 -22.53
C GLY A 68 28.94 -0.90 -22.24
N ALA A 69 28.00 -1.71 -21.76
CA ALA A 69 28.21 -3.13 -21.47
C ALA A 69 28.53 -3.95 -22.75
N PHE A 70 27.89 -3.61 -23.86
CA PHE A 70 28.13 -4.23 -25.16
C PHE A 70 29.50 -3.87 -25.74
N ILE A 71 29.94 -2.62 -25.63
CA ILE A 71 31.30 -2.21 -26.00
C ILE A 71 32.35 -2.98 -25.18
N ILE A 72 32.15 -3.12 -23.87
CA ILE A 72 33.03 -3.92 -23.00
C ILE A 72 33.03 -5.39 -23.43
N SER A 73 31.87 -5.95 -23.73
CA SER A 73 31.74 -7.32 -24.25
C SER A 73 32.54 -7.51 -25.55
N LEU A 74 32.39 -6.61 -26.52
CA LEU A 74 33.14 -6.65 -27.79
C LEU A 74 34.65 -6.49 -27.59
N VAL A 75 35.09 -5.68 -26.61
CA VAL A 75 36.50 -5.56 -26.23
C VAL A 75 37.02 -6.90 -25.69
N GLN A 76 36.33 -7.49 -24.72
CA GLN A 76 36.69 -8.78 -24.13
C GLN A 76 36.69 -9.91 -25.16
N LEU A 77 35.73 -9.90 -26.09
CA LEU A 77 35.66 -10.83 -27.22
C LEU A 77 36.89 -10.70 -28.13
N SER A 78 37.29 -9.46 -28.44
CA SER A 78 38.49 -9.19 -29.26
C SER A 78 39.80 -9.62 -28.58
N GLU A 79 39.77 -9.77 -27.25
CA GLU A 79 40.88 -10.28 -26.42
C GLU A 79 40.77 -11.79 -26.13
N LYS A 80 39.81 -12.51 -26.74
CA LYS A 80 39.52 -13.93 -26.51
C LYS A 80 39.08 -14.27 -25.07
N LYS A 81 38.54 -13.30 -24.33
CA LYS A 81 37.96 -13.47 -22.98
C LYS A 81 36.46 -13.80 -23.07
N TRP A 82 36.13 -14.95 -23.66
CA TRP A 82 34.77 -15.33 -24.03
C TRP A 82 33.78 -15.36 -22.84
N PHE A 83 34.21 -15.87 -21.69
CA PHE A 83 33.38 -15.94 -20.48
C PHE A 83 32.97 -14.56 -19.98
N LEU A 84 33.95 -13.64 -19.82
CA LEU A 84 33.69 -12.27 -19.40
C LEU A 84 32.82 -11.50 -20.42
N ALA A 85 33.04 -11.74 -21.72
CA ALA A 85 32.24 -11.13 -22.77
C ALA A 85 30.76 -11.51 -22.67
N LYS A 86 30.46 -12.79 -22.39
CA LYS A 86 29.09 -13.27 -22.15
C LYS A 86 28.46 -12.60 -20.93
N ILE A 87 29.19 -12.51 -19.82
CA ILE A 87 28.71 -11.84 -18.60
C ILE A 87 28.37 -10.37 -18.89
N SER A 88 29.28 -9.61 -19.49
CA SER A 88 29.06 -8.19 -19.77
C SER A 88 27.86 -7.96 -20.69
N PHE A 89 27.70 -8.81 -21.71
CA PHE A 89 26.53 -8.74 -22.60
C PHE A 89 25.23 -9.08 -21.87
N ALA A 90 25.23 -10.15 -21.06
CA ALA A 90 24.08 -10.55 -20.26
C ALA A 90 23.67 -9.45 -19.26
N MET A 91 24.64 -8.81 -18.59
CA MET A 91 24.38 -7.66 -17.71
C MET A 91 23.68 -6.51 -18.43
N GLY A 92 24.12 -6.18 -19.65
CA GLY A 92 23.46 -5.17 -20.47
C GLY A 92 22.01 -5.54 -20.82
N CYS A 93 21.78 -6.80 -21.20
CA CYS A 93 20.42 -7.27 -21.54
C CYS A 93 19.51 -7.29 -20.31
N LEU A 94 20.01 -7.82 -19.18
CA LEU A 94 19.27 -7.85 -17.91
C LEU A 94 18.92 -6.43 -17.45
N TRP A 95 19.83 -5.47 -17.59
CA TRP A 95 19.55 -4.08 -17.27
C TRP A 95 18.36 -3.55 -18.07
N VAL A 96 18.33 -3.74 -19.39
CA VAL A 96 17.20 -3.29 -20.23
C VAL A 96 15.89 -3.96 -19.83
N VAL A 97 15.91 -5.28 -19.59
CA VAL A 97 14.72 -6.06 -19.21
C VAL A 97 14.10 -5.60 -17.90
N PHE A 98 14.92 -5.16 -16.94
CA PHE A 98 14.46 -4.81 -15.59
C PHE A 98 14.46 -3.31 -15.29
N HIS A 99 14.98 -2.46 -16.18
CA HIS A 99 15.17 -1.03 -15.93
C HIS A 99 13.86 -0.30 -15.61
N ASP A 100 12.78 -0.58 -16.34
CA ASP A 100 11.49 0.08 -16.10
C ASP A 100 10.96 -0.22 -14.69
N SER A 101 10.95 -1.51 -14.31
CA SER A 101 10.53 -1.94 -12.98
C SER A 101 11.43 -1.37 -11.86
N LEU A 102 12.74 -1.33 -12.07
CA LEU A 102 13.71 -0.80 -11.11
C LEU A 102 13.58 0.72 -10.96
N THR A 103 13.46 1.45 -12.06
CA THR A 103 13.36 2.92 -12.04
C THR A 103 12.00 3.39 -11.54
N THR A 104 10.92 2.68 -11.87
CA THR A 104 9.58 2.93 -11.29
C THR A 104 9.62 2.83 -9.77
N TRP A 105 10.20 1.74 -9.24
CA TRP A 105 10.39 1.60 -7.80
C TRP A 105 11.31 2.68 -7.23
N LEU A 106 12.50 2.90 -7.80
CA LEU A 106 13.45 3.87 -7.31
C LEU A 106 12.86 5.29 -7.27
N TYR A 107 12.08 5.69 -8.29
CA TYR A 107 11.46 7.01 -8.38
C TYR A 107 10.22 7.17 -7.49
N SER A 108 9.64 6.07 -7.03
CA SER A 108 8.60 6.06 -6.01
C SER A 108 9.13 6.18 -4.58
N LEU A 109 10.44 6.05 -4.36
CA LEU A 109 11.07 6.29 -3.07
C LEU A 109 11.04 7.78 -2.71
N GLY A 110 10.76 8.06 -1.45
CA GLY A 110 10.72 9.41 -0.91
C GLY A 110 11.65 9.59 0.28
N VAL A 111 11.67 10.81 0.82
CA VAL A 111 12.42 11.16 2.04
C VAL A 111 12.01 10.27 3.20
N ASP A 112 10.73 9.88 3.27
CA ASP A 112 10.15 8.92 4.19
C ASP A 112 10.76 7.52 4.06
N SER A 113 10.84 6.99 2.84
CA SER A 113 11.47 5.69 2.57
C SER A 113 12.96 5.68 2.94
N PHE A 114 13.68 6.77 2.67
CA PHE A 114 15.09 6.88 3.03
C PHE A 114 15.35 7.20 4.50
N ALA A 115 14.38 7.80 5.20
CA ALA A 115 14.52 8.10 6.62
C ALA A 115 14.68 6.80 7.42
N GLU A 116 13.94 5.74 7.10
CA GLU A 116 14.09 4.44 7.76
C GLU A 116 15.40 3.74 7.37
N ALA A 117 15.88 3.93 6.14
CA ALA A 117 17.14 3.34 5.67
C ALA A 117 18.42 3.99 6.25
N GLN A 118 18.31 4.97 7.15
CA GLN A 118 19.50 5.55 7.81
C GLN A 118 20.12 4.51 8.76
N ASN A 119 21.44 4.34 8.76
CA ASN A 119 22.13 3.26 9.50
C ASN A 119 21.59 1.84 9.20
N PHE A 120 21.27 1.61 7.92
CA PHE A 120 20.90 0.36 7.28
C PHE A 120 21.59 -0.89 7.87
N ASP A 121 20.81 -1.84 8.37
CA ASP A 121 21.28 -3.16 8.82
C ASP A 121 21.14 -4.22 7.72
N TRP A 122 21.96 -5.27 7.77
CA TRP A 122 22.01 -6.32 6.76
C TRP A 122 20.75 -7.19 6.71
N ASP A 123 20.08 -7.42 7.83
CA ASP A 123 18.86 -8.24 7.84
C ASP A 123 17.68 -7.50 7.19
N GLU A 124 17.56 -6.21 7.47
CA GLU A 124 16.60 -5.32 6.81
C GLU A 124 16.94 -5.14 5.33
N ALA A 125 18.23 -5.01 4.99
CA ALA A 125 18.70 -5.02 3.61
C ALA A 125 18.24 -6.27 2.88
N LEU A 126 18.44 -7.44 3.49
CA LEU A 126 18.05 -8.74 2.93
C LEU A 126 16.53 -8.86 2.78
N PHE A 127 15.72 -8.32 3.71
CA PHE A 127 14.27 -8.24 3.55
C PHE A 127 13.87 -7.37 2.34
N TYR A 128 14.45 -6.19 2.20
CA TYR A 128 14.21 -5.34 1.03
C TYR A 128 14.75 -5.97 -0.27
N PHE A 129 15.87 -6.69 -0.24
CA PHE A 129 16.42 -7.41 -1.38
C PHE A 129 15.60 -8.66 -1.76
N ASP A 130 15.04 -9.37 -0.80
CA ASP A 130 14.16 -10.52 -1.08
C ASP A 130 12.85 -10.02 -1.69
N THR A 131 12.29 -8.94 -1.12
CA THR A 131 11.13 -8.27 -1.71
C THR A 131 11.46 -7.58 -3.05
N MET A 132 12.73 -7.28 -3.36
CA MET A 132 13.15 -6.80 -4.70
C MET A 132 12.88 -7.82 -5.80
N ARG A 133 12.85 -9.13 -5.52
CA ARG A 133 12.42 -10.11 -6.52
C ARG A 133 10.98 -9.84 -6.98
N ASN A 134 10.11 -9.36 -6.09
CA ASN A 134 8.74 -8.97 -6.41
C ASN A 134 8.66 -7.62 -7.16
N ILE A 135 9.70 -6.78 -7.04
CA ILE A 135 9.81 -5.49 -7.72
C ILE A 135 10.27 -5.68 -9.17
N LEU A 136 11.26 -6.55 -9.39
CA LEU A 136 11.88 -6.77 -10.69
C LEU A 136 10.96 -7.59 -11.61
N LYS A 137 10.14 -6.89 -12.39
CA LYS A 137 9.30 -7.49 -13.44
C LYS A 137 9.99 -7.32 -14.79
N PRO A 138 10.16 -8.40 -15.57
CA PRO A 138 10.71 -8.28 -16.90
C PRO A 138 9.72 -7.54 -17.79
N THR A 139 10.11 -6.37 -18.28
CA THR A 139 9.31 -5.56 -19.21
C THR A 139 10.00 -5.55 -20.56
N LEU A 140 9.37 -6.20 -21.55
CA LEU A 140 9.85 -6.14 -22.93
C LEU A 140 8.67 -6.07 -23.89
N SER A 141 8.21 -4.85 -24.15
CA SER A 141 7.25 -4.56 -25.20
C SER A 141 7.88 -4.74 -26.58
N PHE A 142 7.04 -4.94 -27.60
CA PHE A 142 7.51 -4.98 -28.99
C PHE A 142 8.28 -3.70 -29.37
N LYS A 143 7.88 -2.54 -28.82
CA LYS A 143 8.57 -1.27 -29.02
C LYS A 143 9.97 -1.28 -28.41
N GLU A 144 10.12 -1.77 -27.18
CA GLU A 144 11.44 -1.93 -26.55
C GLU A 144 12.33 -2.90 -27.32
N PHE A 145 11.77 -3.97 -27.86
CA PHE A 145 12.52 -4.91 -28.70
C PHE A 145 13.08 -4.25 -29.97
N VAL A 146 12.26 -3.44 -30.67
CA VAL A 146 12.71 -2.67 -31.85
C VAL A 146 13.79 -1.65 -31.47
N LEU A 147 13.60 -0.93 -30.35
CA LEU A 147 14.61 0.00 -29.83
C LEU A 147 15.91 -0.72 -29.48
N PHE A 148 15.83 -1.86 -28.80
CA PHE A 148 16.99 -2.68 -28.46
C PHE A 148 17.82 -3.05 -29.69
N ALA A 149 17.18 -3.51 -30.77
CA ALA A 149 17.87 -3.80 -32.03
C ALA A 149 18.57 -2.56 -32.62
N ALA A 150 17.92 -1.39 -32.58
CA ALA A 150 18.53 -0.15 -33.03
C ALA A 150 19.77 0.23 -32.18
N TYR A 151 19.72 0.03 -30.86
CA TYR A 151 20.83 0.33 -29.96
C TYR A 151 22.00 -0.67 -30.05
N VAL A 152 21.74 -1.93 -30.44
CA VAL A 152 22.80 -2.87 -30.84
C VAL A 152 23.57 -2.30 -32.04
N VAL A 153 22.87 -1.81 -33.07
CA VAL A 153 23.50 -1.20 -34.25
C VAL A 153 24.31 0.03 -33.86
N ILE A 154 23.77 0.89 -32.98
CA ILE A 154 24.50 2.06 -32.46
C ILE A 154 25.78 1.62 -31.72
N GLY A 155 25.72 0.61 -30.86
CA GLY A 155 26.89 0.08 -30.17
C GLY A 155 27.96 -0.45 -31.14
N LEU A 156 27.55 -1.13 -32.21
CA LEU A 156 28.45 -1.56 -33.29
C LEU A 156 29.08 -0.37 -34.04
N ILE A 157 28.30 0.68 -34.34
CA ILE A 157 28.79 1.90 -34.97
C ILE A 157 29.84 2.59 -34.08
N VAL A 158 29.56 2.74 -32.79
CA VAL A 158 30.50 3.33 -31.82
C VAL A 158 31.79 2.51 -31.74
N PHE A 159 31.67 1.18 -31.62
CA PHE A 159 32.84 0.29 -31.61
C PHE A 159 33.65 0.35 -32.91
N GLY A 160 32.96 0.42 -34.06
CA GLY A 160 33.55 0.58 -35.38
C GLY A 160 34.28 1.92 -35.55
N LEU A 161 33.68 3.02 -35.08
CA LEU A 161 34.28 4.35 -35.08
C LEU A 161 35.54 4.39 -34.21
N LEU A 162 35.49 3.81 -33.00
CA LEU A 162 36.67 3.68 -32.14
C LEU A 162 37.78 2.86 -32.82
N ARG A 163 37.43 1.78 -33.52
CA ARG A 163 38.39 0.99 -34.32
C ARG A 163 38.98 1.80 -35.49
N PHE A 164 38.18 2.63 -36.15
CA PHE A 164 38.62 3.51 -37.23
C PHE A 164 39.58 4.58 -36.71
N ILE A 165 39.24 5.27 -35.62
CA ILE A 165 40.10 6.26 -34.94
C ILE A 165 41.45 5.64 -34.60
N ARG A 166 41.45 4.44 -33.98
CA ARG A 166 42.70 3.71 -33.71
C ARG A 166 43.56 3.52 -34.97
N GLY A 167 42.93 3.10 -36.07
CA GLY A 167 43.61 2.87 -37.35
C GLY A 167 44.17 4.15 -37.96
N ARG A 168 43.40 5.24 -37.94
CA ARG A 168 43.75 6.54 -38.54
C ARG A 168 44.91 7.25 -37.83
N TYR A 169 45.05 7.07 -36.52
CA TYR A 169 46.04 7.73 -35.67
C TYR A 169 47.16 6.80 -35.18
N GLY A 170 47.22 5.56 -35.67
CA GLY A 170 48.34 4.65 -35.40
C GLY A 170 48.46 4.14 -33.96
N PHE A 171 47.40 4.19 -33.16
CA PHE A 171 47.45 3.74 -31.77
C PHE A 171 47.66 2.22 -31.63
N SER A 172 48.48 1.82 -30.65
CA SER A 172 48.70 0.41 -30.30
C SER A 172 47.40 -0.28 -29.93
N ARG A 173 47.16 -1.49 -30.48
CA ARG A 173 45.96 -2.31 -30.20
C ARG A 173 45.76 -2.53 -28.69
N LYS A 174 46.83 -2.83 -27.95
CA LYS A 174 46.78 -3.09 -26.51
C LYS A 174 46.40 -1.83 -25.72
N LYS A 175 47.03 -0.68 -26.02
CA LYS A 175 46.73 0.60 -25.35
C LYS A 175 45.32 1.10 -25.66
N PHE A 176 44.87 0.94 -26.90
CA PHE A 176 43.55 1.40 -27.33
C PHE A 176 42.40 0.50 -26.86
N SER A 177 42.68 -0.75 -26.48
CA SER A 177 41.70 -1.62 -25.82
C SER A 177 41.21 -1.01 -24.50
N TYR A 178 42.12 -0.45 -23.70
CA TYR A 178 41.79 0.29 -22.48
C TYR A 178 40.93 1.52 -22.77
N VAL A 179 41.18 2.24 -23.86
CA VAL A 179 40.36 3.39 -24.25
C VAL A 179 38.92 2.96 -24.55
N LYS A 180 38.72 1.89 -25.33
CA LYS A 180 37.36 1.37 -25.61
C LYS A 180 36.66 0.88 -24.33
N PHE A 181 37.40 0.20 -23.46
CA PHE A 181 36.88 -0.23 -22.16
C PHE A 181 36.45 0.97 -21.30
N LEU A 182 37.27 2.02 -21.23
CA LEU A 182 36.94 3.27 -20.53
C LEU A 182 35.71 3.97 -21.12
N VAL A 183 35.57 4.01 -22.46
CA VAL A 183 34.35 4.53 -23.11
C VAL A 183 33.11 3.72 -22.70
N GLY A 184 33.22 2.39 -22.65
CA GLY A 184 32.15 1.53 -22.15
C GLY A 184 31.80 1.81 -20.68
N CYS A 185 32.80 1.95 -19.82
CA CYS A 185 32.62 2.36 -18.42
C CYS A 185 31.95 3.73 -18.31
N LEU A 186 32.34 4.72 -19.14
CA LEU A 186 31.75 6.06 -19.12
C LEU A 186 30.26 6.02 -19.42
N PHE A 187 29.84 5.25 -20.45
CA PHE A 187 28.41 5.08 -20.75
C PHE A 187 27.64 4.43 -19.60
N ILE A 188 28.19 3.37 -18.99
CA ILE A 188 27.60 2.74 -17.80
C ILE A 188 27.48 3.75 -16.64
N THR A 189 28.54 4.49 -16.35
CA THR A 189 28.54 5.47 -15.25
C THR A 189 27.57 6.62 -15.48
N ALA A 190 27.43 7.09 -16.72
CA ALA A 190 26.46 8.12 -17.07
C ALA A 190 25.02 7.62 -16.89
N ALA A 191 24.74 6.38 -17.33
CA ALA A 191 23.44 5.75 -17.14
C ALA A 191 23.09 5.58 -15.66
N LEU A 192 24.01 5.02 -14.86
CA LEU A 192 23.83 4.85 -13.42
C LEU A 192 23.69 6.21 -12.71
N HIS A 193 24.49 7.21 -13.08
CA HIS A 193 24.36 8.54 -12.50
C HIS A 193 22.97 9.13 -12.75
N GLN A 194 22.43 9.01 -13.96
CA GLN A 194 21.10 9.50 -14.28
C GLN A 194 20.00 8.81 -13.46
N VAL A 195 20.11 7.50 -13.28
CA VAL A 195 19.15 6.72 -12.49
C VAL A 195 19.24 7.07 -11.00
N PHE A 196 20.45 7.10 -10.42
CA PHE A 196 20.63 7.19 -8.96
C PHE A 196 20.86 8.60 -8.42
N LYS A 197 21.15 9.62 -9.24
CA LYS A 197 21.47 10.98 -8.76
C LYS A 197 20.38 11.52 -7.85
N THR A 198 19.11 11.43 -8.25
CA THR A 198 18.02 12.00 -7.45
C THR A 198 17.81 11.22 -6.16
N ALA A 199 17.88 9.89 -6.19
CA ALA A 199 17.84 9.05 -4.99
C ALA A 199 18.94 9.42 -3.98
N ILE A 200 20.17 9.66 -4.46
CA ILE A 200 21.29 10.10 -3.60
C ILE A 200 21.02 11.48 -2.97
N VAL A 201 20.39 12.40 -3.71
CA VAL A 201 20.03 13.73 -3.18
C VAL A 201 18.93 13.59 -2.13
N THR A 202 17.85 12.87 -2.43
CA THR A 202 16.74 12.62 -1.49
C THR A 202 17.22 11.92 -0.22
N PHE A 203 18.11 10.94 -0.33
CA PHE A 203 18.76 10.30 0.81
C PHE A 203 19.53 11.30 1.68
N LYS A 204 20.29 12.23 1.08
CA LYS A 204 21.00 13.28 1.84
C LYS A 204 20.04 14.25 2.53
N GLU A 205 18.95 14.63 1.87
CA GLU A 205 17.92 15.50 2.45
C GLU A 205 17.24 14.85 3.65
N SER A 206 17.05 13.52 3.63
CA SER A 206 16.52 12.78 4.77
C SER A 206 17.38 12.90 6.02
N GLY A 207 18.70 13.14 5.89
CA GLY A 207 19.62 13.29 7.03
C GLY A 207 19.31 14.47 7.95
N ASN A 208 18.62 15.50 7.45
CA ASN A 208 18.26 16.71 8.21
C ASN A 208 16.81 16.70 8.72
N ILE A 209 16.10 15.56 8.59
CA ILE A 209 14.67 15.49 8.91
C ILE A 209 14.39 15.80 10.39
N PHE A 210 15.26 15.34 11.30
CA PHE A 210 15.10 15.53 12.74
C PHE A 210 15.07 17.02 13.11
N ASP A 211 16.03 17.81 12.63
CA ASP A 211 16.12 19.24 12.94
C ASP A 211 14.92 20.00 12.38
N LYS A 212 14.53 19.70 11.13
CA LYS A 212 13.36 20.30 10.47
C LYS A 212 12.07 20.03 11.27
N VAL A 213 11.83 18.77 11.65
CA VAL A 213 10.65 18.39 12.44
C VAL A 213 10.69 19.05 13.81
N THR A 214 11.83 19.02 14.50
CA THR A 214 11.99 19.62 15.83
C THR A 214 11.67 21.11 15.82
N THR A 215 12.19 21.87 14.86
CA THR A 215 11.84 23.29 14.68
C THR A 215 10.36 23.48 14.42
N ASN A 216 9.76 22.67 13.55
CA ASN A 216 8.34 22.75 13.21
C ASN A 216 7.42 22.35 14.38
N PHE A 217 7.91 21.68 15.41
CA PHE A 217 7.17 21.33 16.62
C PHE A 217 7.36 22.32 17.79
N GLN A 218 8.15 23.39 17.59
CA GLN A 218 8.37 24.45 18.57
C GLN A 218 7.41 25.64 18.32
N ASN A 219 6.13 25.46 18.66
CA ASN A 219 5.10 26.50 18.52
C ASN A 219 4.51 26.92 19.88
N PRO A 220 3.91 28.12 19.99
CA PRO A 220 3.28 28.59 21.22
C PRO A 220 2.16 27.66 21.70
N LEU A 221 2.16 27.35 23.00
CA LEU A 221 1.18 26.43 23.59
C LEU A 221 -0.20 27.10 23.76
N PRO A 222 -1.30 26.38 23.51
CA PRO A 222 -2.65 26.91 23.71
C PRO A 222 -3.01 26.98 25.19
N ALA A 223 -3.81 27.97 25.59
CA ALA A 223 -4.46 27.96 26.89
C ALA A 223 -5.56 26.88 26.89
N ILE A 224 -5.45 25.91 27.80
CA ILE A 224 -6.35 24.77 27.92
C ILE A 224 -6.64 24.46 29.40
N ASP A 225 -7.90 24.20 29.71
CA ASP A 225 -8.32 23.71 31.03
C ASP A 225 -8.89 22.29 30.89
N PHE A 226 -8.69 21.45 31.90
CA PHE A 226 -9.23 20.09 31.97
C PHE A 226 -10.20 19.94 33.15
N HIS A 227 -11.42 19.52 32.86
CA HIS A 227 -12.53 19.47 33.81
C HIS A 227 -12.75 18.09 34.44
N ASN A 228 -12.42 16.98 33.75
CA ASN A 228 -12.59 15.63 34.29
C ASN A 228 -11.43 15.31 35.24
N LYS A 229 -11.67 15.39 36.55
CA LYS A 229 -10.66 15.18 37.60
C LYS A 229 -10.55 13.70 38.01
N GLY A 230 -9.33 13.22 38.22
CA GLY A 230 -9.06 11.85 38.67
C GLY A 230 -9.23 10.78 37.59
N LEU A 231 -9.53 11.16 36.33
CA LEU A 231 -9.60 10.21 35.22
C LEU A 231 -8.19 9.87 34.72
N LYS A 232 -7.88 8.58 34.65
CA LYS A 232 -6.65 8.07 34.04
C LYS A 232 -6.93 7.63 32.62
N VAL A 233 -6.09 8.05 31.68
CA VAL A 233 -6.15 7.58 30.28
C VAL A 233 -4.91 6.75 30.00
N VAL A 234 -5.11 5.51 29.56
CA VAL A 234 -4.04 4.60 29.17
C VAL A 234 -4.10 4.44 27.66
N VAL A 235 -3.01 4.76 26.97
CA VAL A 235 -2.91 4.71 25.51
C VAL A 235 -1.88 3.65 25.14
N TYR A 236 -2.34 2.52 24.62
CA TYR A 236 -1.47 1.48 24.07
C TYR A 236 -1.29 1.75 22.58
N ILE A 237 -0.08 2.14 22.21
CA ILE A 237 0.36 2.37 20.84
C ILE A 237 0.94 1.04 20.34
N GLY A 238 0.16 0.35 19.50
CA GLY A 238 0.58 -0.84 18.77
C GLY A 238 1.51 -0.50 17.62
N GLU A 239 2.16 -1.54 17.11
CA GLU A 239 3.13 -1.50 16.02
C GLU A 239 2.60 -2.38 14.87
N SER A 240 2.63 -1.86 13.63
CA SER A 240 2.43 -2.64 12.40
C SER A 240 1.24 -3.63 12.41
N THR A 241 0.10 -3.26 13.00
CA THR A 241 -1.08 -4.13 13.16
C THR A 241 -2.23 -3.70 12.24
N THR A 242 -2.61 -4.55 11.28
CA THR A 242 -3.76 -4.31 10.39
C THR A 242 -5.02 -5.05 10.84
N VAL A 243 -6.19 -4.43 10.63
CA VAL A 243 -7.49 -5.10 10.84
C VAL A 243 -7.73 -6.27 9.87
N MET A 244 -6.97 -6.35 8.77
CA MET A 244 -7.09 -7.42 7.79
C MET A 244 -6.84 -8.81 8.40
N ASN A 245 -5.96 -8.89 9.41
CA ASN A 245 -5.53 -10.14 10.06
C ASN A 245 -6.10 -10.33 11.48
N MET A 246 -7.17 -9.62 11.84
CA MET A 246 -7.78 -9.69 13.17
C MET A 246 -9.17 -10.32 13.13
N SER A 247 -9.39 -11.40 13.88
CA SER A 247 -10.70 -12.07 13.96
C SER A 247 -11.82 -11.13 14.40
N LEU A 248 -11.48 -10.18 15.27
CA LEU A 248 -12.36 -9.12 15.76
C LEU A 248 -13.02 -8.32 14.62
N TYR A 249 -12.33 -8.21 13.48
CA TYR A 249 -12.77 -7.49 12.28
C TYR A 249 -13.20 -8.42 11.14
N GLY A 250 -13.33 -9.72 11.39
CA GLY A 250 -13.86 -10.71 10.45
C GLY A 250 -12.81 -11.54 9.71
N TYR A 251 -11.55 -11.55 10.17
CA TYR A 251 -10.54 -12.49 9.69
C TYR A 251 -10.92 -13.93 10.10
N PRO A 252 -10.81 -14.94 9.21
CA PRO A 252 -11.31 -16.28 9.49
C PRO A 252 -10.50 -17.05 10.55
N ARG A 253 -9.23 -16.70 10.78
CA ARG A 253 -8.40 -17.34 11.83
C ARG A 253 -8.57 -16.64 13.16
N LYS A 254 -8.44 -17.40 14.25
CA LYS A 254 -8.55 -16.91 15.63
C LYS A 254 -7.25 -16.25 16.12
N THR A 255 -6.86 -15.18 15.44
CA THR A 255 -5.74 -14.30 15.79
C THR A 255 -6.03 -13.32 16.92
N THR A 256 -7.29 -13.01 17.24
CA THR A 256 -7.63 -12.10 18.35
C THR A 256 -8.66 -12.68 19.32
N PRO A 257 -8.42 -13.87 19.90
CA PRO A 257 -9.41 -14.54 20.74
C PRO A 257 -9.78 -13.76 22.00
N GLU A 258 -8.86 -13.01 22.61
CA GLU A 258 -9.14 -12.21 23.81
C GLU A 258 -10.04 -11.02 23.47
N PHE A 259 -9.75 -10.30 22.38
CA PHE A 259 -10.64 -9.24 21.90
C PHE A 259 -12.00 -9.74 21.44
N ASP A 260 -12.06 -10.90 20.76
CA ASP A 260 -13.32 -11.53 20.38
C ASP A 260 -14.19 -11.76 21.62
N ASN A 261 -13.59 -12.30 22.69
CA ASN A 261 -14.28 -12.56 23.95
C ASN A 261 -14.72 -11.26 24.65
N LEU A 262 -13.84 -10.25 24.73
CA LEU A 262 -14.16 -8.95 25.32
C LEU A 262 -15.31 -8.27 24.57
N PHE A 263 -15.28 -8.25 23.24
CA PHE A 263 -16.33 -7.63 22.43
C PHE A 263 -17.67 -8.36 22.53
N ALA A 264 -17.66 -9.69 22.62
CA ALA A 264 -18.89 -10.48 22.75
C ALA A 264 -19.53 -10.37 24.14
N ASN A 265 -18.72 -10.26 25.20
CA ASN A 265 -19.17 -10.49 26.58
C ASN A 265 -19.02 -9.28 27.52
N ASP A 266 -18.25 -8.25 27.16
CA ASP A 266 -18.03 -7.07 28.00
C ASP A 266 -18.52 -5.79 27.28
N PRO A 267 -19.67 -5.21 27.68
CA PRO A 267 -20.22 -4.02 27.02
C PRO A 267 -19.35 -2.77 27.24
N HIS A 268 -18.30 -2.83 28.06
CA HIS A 268 -17.37 -1.71 28.24
C HIS A 268 -16.26 -1.68 27.18
N PHE A 269 -16.11 -2.74 26.39
CA PHE A 269 -15.18 -2.83 25.28
C PHE A 269 -15.83 -2.31 23.98
N LEU A 270 -15.30 -1.21 23.46
CA LEU A 270 -15.83 -0.49 22.31
C LEU A 270 -14.90 -0.69 21.10
N LYS A 271 -15.46 -1.14 19.96
CA LYS A 271 -14.72 -1.40 18.72
C LYS A 271 -15.08 -0.37 17.64
N PHE A 272 -14.08 0.26 17.02
CA PHE A 272 -14.29 1.20 15.92
C PHE A 272 -13.89 0.56 14.58
N ASN A 273 -14.81 0.51 13.61
CA ASN A 273 -14.62 -0.28 12.38
C ASN A 273 -13.78 0.41 11.28
N ASN A 274 -13.82 1.74 11.20
CA ASN A 274 -13.33 2.49 10.04
C ASN A 274 -12.22 3.47 10.40
N VAL A 275 -11.13 2.99 11.01
CA VAL A 275 -9.98 3.83 11.39
C VAL A 275 -8.79 3.64 10.46
N PHE A 276 -8.17 4.75 10.06
CA PHE A 276 -6.97 4.78 9.24
C PHE A 276 -5.80 5.43 9.98
N SER A 277 -4.58 4.90 9.80
CA SER A 277 -3.36 5.61 10.18
C SER A 277 -3.12 6.82 9.28
N THR A 278 -2.30 7.75 9.76
CA THR A 278 -1.94 8.97 9.02
C THR A 278 -0.72 8.78 8.13
N HIS A 279 0.06 7.72 8.36
CA HIS A 279 1.12 7.25 7.49
C HIS A 279 1.21 5.71 7.54
N THR A 280 2.03 5.09 6.68
CA THR A 280 2.41 3.67 6.80
C THR A 280 3.71 3.45 7.59
N HIS A 281 4.33 4.50 8.11
CA HIS A 281 5.63 4.45 8.78
C HIS A 281 5.47 5.00 10.21
N THR A 282 6.07 4.37 11.21
CA THR A 282 5.90 4.68 12.64
C THR A 282 6.16 6.15 12.96
N SER A 283 7.32 6.67 12.59
CA SER A 283 7.74 8.06 12.85
C SER A 283 6.71 9.07 12.31
N GLN A 284 6.36 8.95 11.03
CA GLN A 284 5.47 9.88 10.34
C GLN A 284 4.04 9.77 10.87
N SER A 285 3.58 8.55 11.15
CA SER A 285 2.24 8.31 11.67
C SER A 285 2.09 8.89 13.07
N LEU A 286 3.00 8.56 13.99
CA LEU A 286 2.93 9.02 15.39
C LEU A 286 3.18 10.51 15.55
N LEU A 287 4.04 11.12 14.71
CA LEU A 287 4.20 12.58 14.70
C LEU A 287 2.87 13.28 14.42
N GLU A 288 2.02 12.73 13.54
CA GLU A 288 0.71 13.31 13.24
C GLU A 288 -0.37 12.89 14.25
N ALA A 289 -0.43 11.60 14.60
CA ALA A 289 -1.42 11.03 15.52
C ALA A 289 -1.31 11.57 16.95
N LEU A 290 -0.13 12.05 17.37
CA LEU A 290 0.10 12.53 18.74
C LEU A 290 0.40 14.04 18.80
N SER A 291 -0.08 14.82 17.83
CA SER A 291 0.10 16.27 17.83
C SER A 291 -1.03 17.01 17.11
N VAL A 292 -1.18 18.30 17.39
CA VAL A 292 -2.20 19.16 16.77
C VAL A 292 -1.54 20.15 15.81
N GLY A 293 -2.23 20.49 14.72
CA GLY A 293 -1.75 21.47 13.74
C GLY A 293 -1.84 22.91 14.27
N VAL A 294 -0.89 23.75 13.87
CA VAL A 294 -0.84 25.19 14.19
C VAL A 294 -0.82 26.01 12.92
N GLY A 295 -1.67 27.05 12.85
CA GLY A 295 -1.61 28.04 11.77
C GLY A 295 -1.78 27.43 10.38
N ASP A 296 -2.84 26.63 10.20
CA ASP A 296 -3.14 25.95 8.95
C ASP A 296 -3.36 26.96 7.81
N ASN A 297 -2.44 26.95 6.84
CA ASN A 297 -2.56 27.74 5.61
C ASN A 297 -3.37 27.01 4.52
N GLY A 298 -3.87 25.81 4.85
CA GLY A 298 -4.64 24.93 3.97
C GLY A 298 -3.77 24.14 2.99
N LEU A 299 -2.43 24.17 3.12
CA LEU A 299 -1.52 23.46 2.23
C LEU A 299 -1.31 22.01 2.66
N VAL A 300 -1.51 21.08 1.72
CA VAL A 300 -1.19 19.66 1.88
C VAL A 300 0.34 19.48 1.77
N GLN A 301 0.99 19.07 2.86
CA GLN A 301 2.45 18.90 2.93
C GLN A 301 2.82 17.65 3.72
N PRO A 302 4.01 17.06 3.59
CA PRO A 302 4.45 15.99 4.48
C PRO A 302 4.52 16.46 5.93
N ILE A 303 4.35 15.52 6.88
CA ILE A 303 4.30 15.84 8.32
C ILE A 303 5.54 16.60 8.81
N ALA A 304 6.72 16.31 8.24
CA ALA A 304 7.97 16.98 8.58
C ALA A 304 8.02 18.47 8.23
N ALA A 305 7.14 18.95 7.34
CA ALA A 305 7.05 20.36 6.94
C ALA A 305 5.96 21.16 7.68
N ARG A 306 5.08 20.49 8.43
CA ARG A 306 3.92 21.15 9.07
C ARG A 306 4.26 21.66 10.47
N LYS A 307 3.77 22.86 10.81
CA LYS A 307 3.86 23.40 12.18
C LYS A 307 2.87 22.71 13.11
N ARG A 308 3.36 22.16 14.22
CA ARG A 308 2.56 21.36 15.15
C ARG A 308 2.93 21.60 16.61
N ILE A 309 2.07 21.13 17.52
CA ILE A 309 2.32 21.08 18.96
C ILE A 309 2.03 19.66 19.42
N SER A 310 2.96 19.05 20.16
CA SER A 310 2.76 17.69 20.68
C SER A 310 1.61 17.65 21.68
N LEU A 311 0.86 16.55 21.69
CA LEU A 311 -0.18 16.30 22.68
C LEU A 311 0.38 16.34 24.10
N VAL A 312 1.58 15.79 24.31
CA VAL A 312 2.26 15.80 25.61
C VAL A 312 2.54 17.22 26.11
N ASP A 313 2.95 18.13 25.22
CA ASP A 313 3.17 19.53 25.58
C ASP A 313 1.85 20.23 25.97
N ILE A 314 0.75 19.93 25.26
CA ILE A 314 -0.60 20.43 25.59
C ILE A 314 -1.05 19.92 26.96
N LEU A 315 -0.90 18.61 27.20
CA LEU A 315 -1.24 17.97 28.47
C LEU A 315 -0.47 18.62 29.63
N LYS A 316 0.86 18.77 29.47
CA LYS A 316 1.73 19.43 30.46
C LYS A 316 1.29 20.88 30.71
N ASN A 317 0.94 21.63 29.67
CA ASN A 317 0.47 23.00 29.80
C ASN A 317 -0.84 23.09 30.62
N GLY A 318 -1.75 22.14 30.42
CA GLY A 318 -2.97 21.99 31.23
C GLY A 318 -2.78 21.23 32.55
N LYS A 319 -1.53 21.05 33.01
CA LYS A 319 -1.18 20.38 34.28
C LYS A 319 -1.60 18.91 34.37
N ILE A 320 -1.68 18.22 33.23
CA ILE A 320 -1.88 16.76 33.16
C ILE A 320 -0.50 16.09 32.99
N SER A 321 -0.19 15.17 33.89
CA SER A 321 1.07 14.41 33.81
C SER A 321 1.01 13.34 32.73
N ALA A 322 2.08 13.22 31.93
CA ALA A 322 2.23 12.21 30.89
C ALA A 322 3.44 11.30 31.15
N PHE A 323 3.27 10.00 30.93
CA PHE A 323 4.29 8.97 31.14
C PHE A 323 4.40 8.07 29.90
N LEU A 324 5.60 7.82 29.43
CA LEU A 324 5.90 6.89 28.34
C LEU A 324 6.66 5.68 28.88
N TYR A 325 6.14 4.49 28.61
CA TYR A 325 6.86 3.22 28.70
C TYR A 325 6.96 2.65 27.29
N SER A 326 8.17 2.60 26.75
CA SER A 326 8.41 2.18 25.36
C SER A 326 9.27 0.94 25.32
N ASN A 327 8.78 -0.10 24.65
CA ASN A 327 9.59 -1.26 24.28
C ASN A 327 10.33 -1.05 22.95
N GLN A 328 10.10 0.10 22.29
CA GLN A 328 10.92 0.61 21.19
C GLN A 328 12.07 1.49 21.69
N GLY A 329 13.06 1.72 20.84
CA GLY A 329 14.22 2.58 21.12
C GLY A 329 13.91 4.05 21.42
N GLU A 330 14.84 4.71 22.10
CA GLU A 330 14.71 6.12 22.48
C GLU A 330 14.99 7.11 21.35
N SER A 331 15.92 6.77 20.45
CA SER A 331 16.40 7.64 19.38
C SER A 331 16.48 6.88 18.06
N GLY A 332 16.73 7.59 16.97
CA GLY A 332 16.72 7.02 15.61
C GLY A 332 15.66 7.67 14.72
N THR A 333 15.79 7.43 13.42
CA THR A 333 14.95 8.07 12.40
C THR A 333 13.56 7.45 12.28
N TRP A 334 13.38 6.21 12.73
CA TRP A 334 12.06 5.59 12.92
C TRP A 334 11.46 5.83 14.32
N ASN A 335 12.21 6.46 15.25
CA ASN A 335 11.79 6.77 16.63
C ASN A 335 11.65 8.28 16.91
N LEU A 336 11.22 9.07 15.92
CA LEU A 336 11.10 10.54 16.09
C LEU A 336 10.06 10.92 17.17
N ALA A 337 9.03 10.11 17.37
CA ALA A 337 8.01 10.39 18.39
C ALA A 337 8.60 10.41 19.82
N SER A 338 9.48 9.46 20.16
CA SER A 338 10.13 9.35 21.48
C SER A 338 10.88 10.62 21.88
N THR A 339 11.48 11.32 20.91
CA THR A 339 12.30 12.52 21.12
C THR A 339 11.53 13.83 20.94
N ILE A 340 10.56 13.87 20.01
CA ILE A 340 9.86 15.11 19.64
C ILE A 340 8.52 15.23 20.38
N ILE A 341 7.70 14.18 20.35
CA ILE A 341 6.38 14.16 21.00
C ILE A 341 6.56 14.06 22.51
N PHE A 342 7.34 13.09 22.96
CA PHE A 342 7.48 12.74 24.38
C PHE A 342 8.60 13.47 25.13
N LYS A 343 9.18 14.54 24.53
CA LYS A 343 10.29 15.31 25.11
C LYS A 343 10.05 15.78 26.55
N ASN A 344 8.79 16.06 26.88
CA ASN A 344 8.35 16.64 28.14
C ASN A 344 7.61 15.65 29.06
N ALA A 345 7.52 14.37 28.66
CA ALA A 345 6.98 13.30 29.48
C ALA A 345 8.08 12.66 30.35
N PHE A 346 7.68 11.98 31.42
CA PHE A 346 8.55 10.96 32.01
C PHE A 346 8.67 9.80 31.02
N LYS A 347 9.88 9.26 30.82
CA LYS A 347 10.14 8.20 29.86
C LYS A 347 10.88 7.04 30.52
N LYS A 348 10.48 5.81 30.19
CA LYS A 348 11.19 4.57 30.51
C LYS A 348 11.24 3.70 29.26
N PHE A 349 12.44 3.35 28.84
CA PHE A 349 12.70 2.46 27.71
C PHE A 349 13.12 1.08 28.22
N SER A 350 12.80 0.04 27.45
CA SER A 350 13.20 -1.34 27.75
C SER A 350 14.68 -1.59 27.49
N THR A 351 15.27 -0.90 26.51
CA THR A 351 16.69 -0.91 26.19
C THR A 351 17.37 0.36 26.71
N MET A 352 18.62 0.24 27.16
CA MET A 352 19.39 1.34 27.76
C MET A 352 20.25 2.11 26.74
N SER A 353 19.79 2.28 25.50
CA SER A 353 20.64 2.78 24.41
C SER A 353 20.11 4.01 23.71
N GLY A 354 19.94 5.13 24.43
CA GLY A 354 19.71 6.44 23.82
C GLY A 354 20.79 6.86 22.79
N ILE A 355 21.93 6.14 22.75
CA ILE A 355 23.08 6.37 21.86
C ILE A 355 23.09 5.41 20.64
N ALA A 356 22.35 4.29 20.65
CA ALA A 356 22.36 3.37 19.52
C ALA A 356 21.65 3.92 18.27
N GLY A 357 20.72 4.87 18.45
CA GLY A 357 19.85 5.29 17.36
C GLY A 357 19.18 4.08 16.72
N ASN A 358 19.38 3.93 15.42
CA ASN A 358 18.83 2.84 14.62
C ASN A 358 19.45 1.45 14.92
N ALA A 359 20.62 1.38 15.56
CA ALA A 359 21.18 0.10 15.99
C ALA A 359 20.43 -0.54 17.18
N ASP A 360 19.40 0.13 17.72
CA ASP A 360 18.54 -0.43 18.76
C ASP A 360 17.83 -1.70 18.26
N SER A 361 17.48 -1.81 16.97
CA SER A 361 16.81 -2.99 16.37
C SER A 361 17.52 -4.32 16.71
N LEU A 362 18.85 -4.30 16.78
CA LEU A 362 19.71 -5.45 17.07
C LEU A 362 19.76 -5.88 18.55
N MET A 363 19.14 -5.11 19.45
CA MET A 363 19.20 -5.38 20.89
C MET A 363 18.14 -6.38 21.34
N THR A 364 18.51 -7.25 22.29
CA THR A 364 17.54 -8.13 22.96
C THR A 364 16.56 -7.29 23.79
N ARG A 365 15.26 -7.52 23.58
CA ARG A 365 14.17 -6.82 24.27
C ARG A 365 13.38 -7.77 25.15
N PRO A 366 12.85 -7.30 26.29
CA PRO A 366 11.81 -8.05 27.00
C PRO A 366 10.55 -8.14 26.15
N ASN A 367 9.71 -9.13 26.44
CA ASN A 367 8.40 -9.24 25.80
C ASN A 367 7.50 -8.08 26.26
N ASP A 368 6.71 -7.49 25.35
CA ASP A 368 5.80 -6.38 25.67
C ASP A 368 4.96 -6.60 26.92
N HIS A 369 4.32 -7.78 27.05
CA HIS A 369 3.43 -8.06 28.17
C HIS A 369 4.16 -8.07 29.52
N GLU A 370 5.43 -8.50 29.56
CA GLU A 370 6.26 -8.51 30.76
C GLU A 370 6.67 -7.09 31.12
N PHE A 371 7.26 -6.38 30.15
CA PHE A 371 7.75 -5.01 30.35
C PHE A 371 6.64 -4.04 30.76
N PHE A 372 5.49 -4.10 30.08
CA PHE A 372 4.35 -3.25 30.43
C PHE A 372 3.73 -3.66 31.76
N ALA A 373 3.54 -4.95 32.05
CA ALA A 373 2.97 -5.36 33.33
C ALA A 373 3.86 -4.97 34.53
N GLU A 374 5.19 -5.08 34.38
CA GLU A 374 6.16 -4.72 35.42
C GLU A 374 6.06 -3.24 35.79
N HIS A 375 5.87 -2.36 34.80
CA HIS A 375 5.93 -0.92 35.01
C HIS A 375 4.57 -0.23 35.14
N PHE A 376 3.54 -0.74 34.45
CA PHE A 376 2.20 -0.12 34.43
C PHE A 376 1.55 -0.15 35.81
N LYS A 377 1.49 -1.31 36.46
CA LYS A 377 0.79 -1.46 37.74
C LYS A 377 1.41 -0.61 38.87
N PRO A 378 2.74 -0.64 39.12
CA PRO A 378 3.34 0.25 40.11
C PRO A 378 3.11 1.72 39.78
N LYS A 379 3.15 2.07 38.49
CA LYS A 379 2.93 3.45 38.07
C LYS A 379 1.51 3.91 38.39
N MET A 380 0.50 3.12 38.01
CA MET A 380 -0.89 3.42 38.31
C MET A 380 -1.08 3.65 39.81
N LEU A 381 -0.60 2.74 40.65
CA LEU A 381 -0.69 2.84 42.13
C LEU A 381 0.00 4.09 42.71
N SER A 382 1.05 4.60 42.06
CA SER A 382 1.75 5.81 42.50
C SER A 382 1.02 7.12 42.19
N LEU A 383 0.02 7.11 41.29
CA LEU A 383 -0.62 8.33 40.83
C LEU A 383 -1.64 8.85 41.85
N PRO A 384 -1.69 10.18 42.10
CA PRO A 384 -2.70 10.75 43.00
C PRO A 384 -4.12 10.49 42.49
N ILE A 385 -5.02 10.06 43.38
CA ILE A 385 -6.40 9.66 43.03
C ILE A 385 -7.19 10.81 42.39
N LYS A 386 -6.99 12.05 42.87
CA LYS A 386 -7.75 13.23 42.41
C LYS A 386 -7.18 13.87 41.13
N GLU A 387 -5.98 13.50 40.73
CA GLU A 387 -5.32 14.09 39.56
C GLU A 387 -5.58 13.24 38.33
N SER A 388 -5.71 13.86 37.17
CA SER A 388 -5.82 13.12 35.90
C SER A 388 -4.42 12.92 35.30
N ALA A 389 -4.21 11.82 34.60
CA ALA A 389 -2.91 11.49 34.00
C ALA A 389 -3.08 10.66 32.73
N VAL A 390 -2.08 10.72 31.85
CA VAL A 390 -2.01 9.90 30.64
C VAL A 390 -0.78 9.00 30.68
N ILE A 391 -0.97 7.70 30.47
CA ILE A 391 0.12 6.71 30.38
C ILE A 391 0.13 6.13 28.97
N PHE A 392 1.27 6.23 28.30
CA PHE A 392 1.51 5.68 26.98
C PHE A 392 2.34 4.40 27.12
N LEU A 393 1.87 3.32 26.50
CA LEU A 393 2.57 2.05 26.36
C LEU A 393 2.88 1.87 24.87
N HIS A 394 4.16 1.88 24.49
CA HIS A 394 4.58 1.85 23.09
C HIS A 394 5.25 0.51 22.74
N SER A 395 4.51 -0.30 21.99
CA SER A 395 4.76 -1.71 21.66
C SER A 395 5.78 -1.89 20.54
N TYR A 396 6.44 -3.05 20.49
CA TYR A 396 7.29 -3.46 19.34
C TYR A 396 6.83 -4.79 18.72
N SER A 397 5.81 -5.44 19.27
CA SER A 397 5.46 -6.85 18.98
C SER A 397 4.98 -7.13 17.55
N GLY A 398 4.47 -6.13 16.83
CA GLY A 398 3.97 -6.30 15.46
C GLY A 398 5.02 -6.03 14.38
N HIS A 399 6.23 -5.59 14.75
CA HIS A 399 7.27 -5.21 13.81
C HIS A 399 7.83 -6.44 13.04
N GLY A 400 8.14 -6.30 11.76
CA GLY A 400 8.82 -7.34 10.98
C GLY A 400 10.32 -7.44 11.34
N ILE A 401 10.98 -8.60 11.40
CA ILE A 401 10.56 -9.98 11.13
C ILE A 401 9.80 -10.53 12.35
N TYR A 402 8.51 -10.86 12.16
CA TYR A 402 7.51 -10.94 13.23
C TYR A 402 7.83 -11.89 14.41
N LEU A 403 8.33 -13.09 14.13
CA LEU A 403 8.52 -14.11 15.18
C LEU A 403 9.59 -13.71 16.20
N ASP A 404 10.58 -12.90 15.81
CA ASP A 404 11.69 -12.54 16.67
C ASP A 404 11.27 -11.53 17.75
N ASN A 405 10.17 -10.81 17.50
CA ASN A 405 9.63 -9.77 18.38
C ASN A 405 8.57 -10.30 19.36
N ILE A 406 8.32 -11.61 19.37
CA ILE A 406 7.33 -12.27 20.24
C ILE A 406 7.94 -13.44 21.04
N PRO A 407 7.33 -13.82 22.18
CA PRO A 407 7.81 -14.94 22.99
C PRO A 407 7.79 -16.25 22.20
N GLU A 408 8.72 -17.16 22.51
CA GLU A 408 8.81 -18.49 21.88
C GLU A 408 7.49 -19.28 21.96
N SER A 409 6.75 -19.12 23.06
CA SER A 409 5.45 -19.75 23.27
C SER A 409 4.36 -19.26 22.31
N PHE A 410 4.58 -18.23 21.51
CA PHE A 410 3.65 -17.77 20.46
C PHE A 410 4.17 -18.04 19.04
N ARG A 411 5.41 -18.54 18.86
CA ARG A 411 6.07 -18.70 17.54
C ARG A 411 5.59 -19.90 16.71
N HIS A 412 4.36 -20.36 16.95
CA HIS A 412 3.73 -21.47 16.23
C HIS A 412 2.47 -20.97 15.51
N PRO A 413 2.04 -21.64 14.42
CA PRO A 413 0.82 -21.27 13.70
C PRO A 413 -0.37 -21.16 14.65
N VAL A 414 -1.20 -20.14 14.46
CA VAL A 414 -2.31 -19.85 15.39
C VAL A 414 -3.35 -20.96 15.45
N ASP A 415 -3.48 -21.70 14.35
CA ASP A 415 -4.37 -22.85 14.13
C ASP A 415 -3.90 -23.65 12.90
N THR A 416 -4.58 -24.78 12.63
CA THR A 416 -4.36 -25.60 11.43
C THR A 416 -5.23 -25.15 10.24
N TYR A 417 -5.87 -23.98 10.31
CA TYR A 417 -6.82 -23.54 9.28
C TYR A 417 -6.12 -23.59 7.92
N PHE A 418 -4.97 -22.96 7.77
CA PHE A 418 -4.24 -22.92 6.49
C PHE A 418 -3.43 -24.16 6.12
N SER A 419 -3.32 -25.18 6.99
CA SER A 419 -2.38 -26.30 6.80
C SER A 419 -2.62 -27.13 5.54
N ASP A 420 -3.88 -27.34 5.14
CA ASP A 420 -4.24 -28.19 3.99
C ASP A 420 -4.44 -27.41 2.68
N ARG A 421 -4.03 -26.13 2.65
CA ARG A 421 -4.34 -25.22 1.55
C ARG A 421 -3.12 -24.92 0.70
N GLN A 422 -3.33 -24.90 -0.61
CA GLN A 422 -2.27 -24.53 -1.55
C GLN A 422 -1.90 -23.06 -1.42
N GLN A 423 -0.60 -22.73 -1.47
CA GLN A 423 -0.13 -21.34 -1.34
C GLN A 423 -0.79 -20.40 -2.34
N ARG A 424 -1.01 -20.86 -3.58
CA ARG A 424 -1.69 -20.07 -4.62
C ARG A 424 -3.10 -19.65 -4.21
N ALA A 425 -3.85 -20.49 -3.49
CA ALA A 425 -5.17 -20.14 -2.95
C ALA A 425 -5.12 -19.10 -1.83
N LEU A 426 -4.01 -19.01 -1.10
CA LEU A 426 -3.82 -18.00 -0.05
C LEU A 426 -3.37 -16.65 -0.60
N VAL A 427 -2.30 -16.65 -1.41
CA VAL A 427 -1.52 -15.45 -1.75
C VAL A 427 -1.44 -15.16 -3.26
N GLY A 428 -1.96 -16.03 -4.13
CA GLY A 428 -1.94 -15.85 -5.59
C GLY A 428 -0.70 -16.39 -6.31
N VAL A 429 0.28 -16.94 -5.59
CA VAL A 429 1.55 -17.47 -6.12
C VAL A 429 1.89 -18.84 -5.54
N ASP A 430 2.71 -19.63 -6.24
CA ASP A 430 2.98 -21.04 -5.90
C ASP A 430 3.90 -21.22 -4.68
N GLU A 431 4.80 -20.28 -4.39
CA GLU A 431 5.82 -20.45 -3.35
C GLU A 431 6.14 -19.16 -2.57
N GLY A 432 6.56 -19.33 -1.32
CA GLY A 432 7.34 -18.36 -0.53
C GLY A 432 6.55 -17.44 0.41
N LYS A 433 5.32 -17.02 0.05
CA LYS A 433 4.63 -15.94 0.79
C LYS A 433 3.73 -16.38 1.93
N ALA A 434 3.21 -17.61 1.90
CA ALA A 434 2.26 -18.08 2.93
C ALA A 434 2.88 -18.16 4.34
N LYS A 435 4.17 -18.49 4.43
CA LYS A 435 4.90 -18.57 5.71
C LYS A 435 4.94 -17.22 6.44
N TYR A 436 5.05 -16.12 5.68
CA TYR A 436 5.06 -14.77 6.24
C TYR A 436 3.70 -14.41 6.87
N VAL A 437 2.60 -14.87 6.27
CA VAL A 437 1.25 -14.71 6.82
C VAL A 437 1.10 -15.46 8.15
N ASP A 438 1.57 -16.71 8.25
CA ASP A 438 1.54 -17.46 9.51
C ASP A 438 2.36 -16.78 10.62
N HIS A 439 3.56 -16.31 10.28
CA HIS A 439 4.41 -15.58 11.22
C HIS A 439 3.72 -14.31 11.72
N TYR A 440 3.07 -13.57 10.82
CA TYR A 440 2.34 -12.36 11.17
C TYR A 440 1.12 -12.66 12.05
N ASP A 441 0.33 -13.68 11.71
CA ASP A 441 -0.84 -14.08 12.49
C ASP A 441 -0.46 -14.51 13.93
N SER A 442 0.69 -15.19 14.09
CA SER A 442 1.25 -15.50 15.42
C SER A 442 1.59 -14.23 16.21
N ALA A 443 2.16 -13.21 15.55
CA ALA A 443 2.41 -11.93 16.19
C ALA A 443 1.11 -11.19 16.57
N ILE A 444 0.09 -11.21 15.71
CA ILE A 444 -1.23 -10.63 16.04
C ILE A 444 -1.86 -11.32 17.25
N LYS A 445 -1.74 -12.66 17.37
CA LYS A 445 -2.20 -13.41 18.55
C LYS A 445 -1.46 -13.01 19.83
N TYR A 446 -0.17 -12.69 19.73
CA TYR A 446 0.57 -12.17 20.86
C TYR A 446 0.20 -10.72 21.20
N VAL A 447 -0.04 -9.86 20.21
CA VAL A 447 -0.54 -8.49 20.40
C VAL A 447 -1.89 -8.49 21.13
N ASP A 448 -2.83 -9.33 20.68
CA ASP A 448 -4.12 -9.56 21.34
C ASP A 448 -3.95 -9.92 22.82
N PHE A 449 -3.11 -10.91 23.12
CA PHE A 449 -2.78 -11.32 24.49
C PHE A 449 -2.16 -10.19 25.31
N SER A 450 -1.14 -9.49 24.79
CA SER A 450 -0.42 -8.43 25.51
C SER A 450 -1.36 -7.27 25.88
N VAL A 451 -2.19 -6.84 24.93
CA VAL A 451 -3.16 -5.77 25.17
C VAL A 451 -4.24 -6.21 26.17
N ALA A 452 -4.76 -7.43 26.02
CA ALA A 452 -5.76 -7.98 26.94
C ALA A 452 -5.24 -8.09 28.38
N LYS A 453 -3.95 -8.39 28.58
CA LYS A 453 -3.32 -8.39 29.92
C LYS A 453 -3.39 -7.01 30.59
N ILE A 454 -3.16 -5.94 29.84
CA ILE A 454 -3.27 -4.57 30.37
C ILE A 454 -4.73 -4.22 30.66
N ILE A 455 -5.66 -4.57 29.78
CA ILE A 455 -7.11 -4.38 30.02
C ILE A 455 -7.54 -5.12 31.29
N GLY A 456 -7.07 -6.35 31.50
CA GLY A 456 -7.33 -7.12 32.72
C GLY A 456 -6.86 -6.39 33.98
N GLN A 457 -5.67 -5.79 33.96
CA GLN A 457 -5.18 -4.98 35.10
C GLN A 457 -5.99 -3.70 35.33
N ILE A 458 -6.53 -3.10 34.26
CA ILE A 458 -7.36 -1.89 34.32
C ILE A 458 -8.76 -2.18 34.87
N LYS A 459 -9.31 -3.35 34.54
CA LYS A 459 -10.64 -3.79 34.98
C LYS A 459 -10.78 -3.80 36.50
N ASP A 460 -9.72 -4.24 37.19
CA ASP A 460 -9.68 -4.35 38.64
C ASP A 460 -9.22 -3.06 39.35
N TYR A 461 -8.91 -2.01 38.59
CA TYR A 461 -8.37 -0.78 39.15
C TYR A 461 -9.46 0.11 39.77
N GLU A 462 -9.21 0.62 40.98
CA GLU A 462 -10.22 1.34 41.77
C GLU A 462 -10.50 2.77 41.30
N GLN A 463 -9.64 3.34 40.45
CA GLN A 463 -9.79 4.70 39.94
C GLN A 463 -10.43 4.68 38.54
N PRO A 464 -11.22 5.72 38.18
CA PRO A 464 -11.76 5.89 36.84
C PRO A 464 -10.66 5.83 35.77
N THR A 465 -10.65 4.78 34.95
CA THR A 465 -9.64 4.55 33.93
C THR A 465 -10.28 4.24 32.58
N VAL A 466 -9.82 4.94 31.53
CA VAL A 466 -10.15 4.65 30.14
C VAL A 466 -8.89 4.18 29.42
N PHE A 467 -8.99 3.04 28.75
CA PHE A 467 -7.97 2.47 27.90
C PHE A 467 -8.29 2.75 26.43
N VAL A 468 -7.28 3.09 25.65
CA VAL A 468 -7.37 3.27 24.19
C VAL A 468 -6.23 2.48 23.56
N TYR A 469 -6.54 1.59 22.62
CA TYR A 469 -5.55 0.90 21.80
C TYR A 469 -5.74 1.28 20.33
N PHE A 470 -4.63 1.63 19.69
CA PHE A 470 -4.54 1.76 18.23
C PHE A 470 -3.16 1.31 17.75
N SER A 471 -3.07 0.80 16.53
CA SER A 471 -1.77 0.61 15.88
C SER A 471 -1.34 1.90 15.20
N ASP A 472 -0.06 2.21 15.25
CA ASP A 472 0.56 3.32 14.53
C ASP A 472 0.30 3.27 13.01
N HIS A 473 0.44 2.10 12.39
CA HIS A 473 0.06 1.77 11.01
C HIS A 473 -0.31 0.30 10.87
N GLY A 474 -0.77 -0.08 9.67
CA GLY A 474 -1.06 -1.45 9.29
C GLY A 474 0.13 -2.12 8.62
N GLU A 475 -0.11 -3.28 7.99
CA GLU A 475 0.92 -4.12 7.39
C GLU A 475 0.35 -4.92 6.22
N ALA A 476 1.14 -5.19 5.19
CA ALA A 476 0.72 -5.94 4.00
C ALA A 476 1.37 -7.33 3.91
N ALA A 477 1.11 -8.19 4.90
CA ALA A 477 1.69 -9.53 4.99
C ALA A 477 1.32 -10.43 3.79
N TYR A 478 0.07 -10.38 3.32
CA TYR A 478 -0.36 -11.18 2.16
C TYR A 478 0.34 -10.77 0.87
N ALA A 479 0.54 -9.47 0.65
CA ALA A 479 1.14 -8.95 -0.58
C ALA A 479 2.68 -9.08 -0.57
N ASP A 480 3.27 -9.38 0.59
CA ASP A 480 4.72 -9.41 0.79
C ASP A 480 5.36 -8.05 0.43
N ARG A 481 4.77 -7.00 1.03
CA ARG A 481 5.19 -5.60 0.85
C ARG A 481 5.60 -4.92 2.14
N GLY A 482 5.38 -5.56 3.29
CA GLY A 482 5.50 -4.89 4.59
C GLY A 482 4.64 -3.62 4.60
N HIS A 483 5.23 -2.53 5.07
CA HIS A 483 4.62 -1.21 5.19
C HIS A 483 5.29 -0.15 4.30
N ASP A 484 6.03 -0.61 3.28
CA ASP A 484 6.72 0.23 2.29
C ASP A 484 5.74 1.17 1.57
N SER A 485 5.76 2.44 1.98
CA SER A 485 4.95 3.51 1.42
C SER A 485 5.13 3.73 -0.09
N SER A 486 6.25 3.29 -0.68
CA SER A 486 6.51 3.37 -2.12
C SER A 486 5.69 2.36 -2.93
N ARG A 487 5.26 1.27 -2.28
CA ARG A 487 4.46 0.20 -2.84
C ARG A 487 3.13 0.08 -2.10
N PHE A 488 2.56 1.24 -1.76
CA PHE A 488 1.34 1.36 -0.96
C PHE A 488 0.25 0.37 -1.38
N ILE A 489 -0.41 -0.20 -0.38
CA ILE A 489 -1.62 -1.00 -0.55
C ILE A 489 -2.54 -0.77 0.64
N HIS A 490 -3.85 -0.80 0.39
CA HIS A 490 -4.87 -0.31 1.31
C HIS A 490 -4.70 -0.73 2.78
N GLU A 491 -4.41 -2.01 3.05
CA GLU A 491 -4.29 -2.56 4.41
C GLU A 491 -3.14 -1.99 5.25
N MET A 492 -2.13 -1.36 4.63
CA MET A 492 -1.03 -0.70 5.33
C MET A 492 -1.51 0.50 6.16
N THR A 493 -2.72 1.00 5.92
CA THR A 493 -3.30 2.09 6.72
C THR A 493 -4.54 1.70 7.51
N ARG A 494 -5.06 0.47 7.34
CA ARG A 494 -6.29 0.03 8.05
C ARG A 494 -5.94 -0.54 9.42
N VAL A 495 -6.01 0.29 10.46
CA VAL A 495 -5.55 -0.04 11.82
C VAL A 495 -6.70 -0.34 12.78
N PRO A 496 -6.51 -1.22 13.78
CA PRO A 496 -7.48 -1.39 14.85
C PRO A 496 -7.57 -0.13 15.71
N PHE A 497 -8.76 0.12 16.24
CA PHE A 497 -8.97 1.13 17.27
C PHE A 497 -10.05 0.65 18.24
N VAL A 498 -9.69 0.45 19.50
CA VAL A 498 -10.62 0.01 20.55
C VAL A 498 -10.47 0.87 21.80
N MET A 499 -11.56 0.96 22.55
CA MET A 499 -11.58 1.62 23.86
C MET A 499 -12.14 0.69 24.92
N TYR A 500 -11.65 0.80 26.16
CA TYR A 500 -12.21 0.09 27.30
C TYR A 500 -12.39 1.05 28.47
N PHE A 501 -13.62 1.12 29.01
CA PHE A 501 -13.94 1.92 30.19
C PHE A 501 -14.04 0.98 31.39
N ASN A 502 -13.18 1.13 32.40
CA ASN A 502 -13.40 0.31 33.60
C ASN A 502 -14.71 0.70 34.31
N ASN A 503 -15.17 -0.17 35.22
CA ASN A 503 -16.40 0.05 35.98
C ASN A 503 -16.49 1.45 36.61
N LYS A 504 -15.37 1.93 37.16
CA LYS A 504 -15.28 3.23 37.83
C LYS A 504 -15.38 4.41 36.85
N ALA A 505 -14.80 4.30 35.66
CA ALA A 505 -14.93 5.29 34.60
C ALA A 505 -16.37 5.38 34.11
N LYS A 506 -17.01 4.24 33.85
CA LYS A 506 -18.43 4.22 33.45
C LYS A 506 -19.35 4.82 34.52
N GLN A 507 -19.12 4.50 35.80
CA GLN A 507 -19.91 5.04 36.91
C GLN A 507 -19.70 6.54 37.11
N SER A 508 -18.45 7.02 37.04
CA SER A 508 -18.11 8.42 37.31
C SER A 508 -18.37 9.33 36.10
N TYR A 509 -18.30 8.79 34.89
CA TYR A 509 -18.43 9.50 33.62
C TYR A 509 -19.40 8.79 32.64
N PRO A 510 -20.67 8.55 33.03
CA PRO A 510 -21.61 7.78 32.20
C PRO A 510 -21.92 8.45 30.86
N ALA A 511 -22.02 9.78 30.82
CA ALA A 511 -22.25 10.53 29.58
C ALA A 511 -21.09 10.38 28.58
N LEU A 512 -19.85 10.29 29.10
CA LEU A 512 -18.65 10.08 28.28
C LEU A 512 -18.66 8.66 27.68
N PHE A 513 -19.00 7.65 28.49
CA PHE A 513 -19.14 6.28 28.02
C PHE A 513 -20.22 6.15 26.93
N GLU A 514 -21.42 6.69 27.14
CA GLU A 514 -22.49 6.62 26.14
C GLU A 514 -22.15 7.39 24.85
N LYS A 515 -21.42 8.51 24.95
CA LYS A 515 -20.88 9.22 23.79
C LYS A 515 -19.98 8.31 22.96
N TYR A 516 -18.95 7.72 23.57
CA TYR A 516 -17.99 6.89 22.83
C TYR A 516 -18.59 5.57 22.35
N LYS A 517 -19.55 5.01 23.09
CA LYS A 517 -20.32 3.85 22.62
C LYS A 517 -21.07 4.16 21.33
N LYS A 518 -21.79 5.29 21.28
CA LYS A 518 -22.47 5.74 20.05
C LYS A 518 -21.50 6.02 18.90
N LEU A 519 -20.32 6.56 19.20
CA LEU A 519 -19.29 6.82 18.19
C LEU A 519 -18.66 5.53 17.65
N ALA A 520 -18.50 4.50 18.49
CA ALA A 520 -18.02 3.18 18.07
C ALA A 520 -19.04 2.46 17.16
N ASP A 521 -20.33 2.63 17.41
CA ASP A 521 -21.42 2.09 16.58
C ASP A 521 -21.58 2.81 15.24
N ASN A 522 -20.95 3.98 15.06
CA ASN A 522 -21.02 4.76 13.82
C ASN A 522 -20.09 4.16 12.74
N SER A 523 -20.52 4.24 11.48
CA SER A 523 -19.72 3.85 10.32
C SER A 523 -18.81 4.98 9.78
N ALA A 524 -18.71 6.11 10.47
CA ALA A 524 -17.88 7.24 10.06
C ALA A 524 -16.40 6.84 9.99
N ILE A 525 -15.74 7.29 8.94
CA ILE A 525 -14.30 7.08 8.76
C ILE A 525 -13.57 8.02 9.69
N SER A 526 -12.60 7.47 10.41
CA SER A 526 -11.72 8.19 11.30
C SER A 526 -10.27 8.02 10.88
N ILE A 527 -9.44 8.98 11.25
CA ILE A 527 -7.99 8.92 11.08
C ILE A 527 -7.29 9.10 12.43
N LEU A 528 -6.07 8.58 12.58
CA LEU A 528 -5.32 8.72 13.84
C LEU A 528 -4.99 10.18 14.20
N ALA A 529 -5.04 11.12 13.25
CA ALA A 529 -4.91 12.55 13.55
C ALA A 529 -6.00 13.08 14.52
N GLN A 530 -7.08 12.33 14.75
CA GLN A 530 -8.14 12.65 15.70
C GLN A 530 -7.83 12.22 17.15
N VAL A 531 -6.79 11.39 17.36
CA VAL A 531 -6.38 10.88 18.67
C VAL A 531 -6.11 12.00 19.70
N PRO A 532 -5.44 13.13 19.35
CA PRO A 532 -5.23 14.20 20.32
C PRO A 532 -6.54 14.80 20.81
N SER A 533 -7.49 15.04 19.90
CA SER A 533 -8.82 15.53 20.27
C SER A 533 -9.57 14.53 21.13
N THR A 534 -9.48 13.24 20.84
CA THR A 534 -10.08 12.17 21.63
C THR A 534 -9.54 12.14 23.06
N ILE A 535 -8.22 12.20 23.24
CA ILE A 535 -7.59 12.19 24.57
C ILE A 535 -7.93 13.48 25.35
N ILE A 536 -7.91 14.62 24.67
CA ILE A 536 -8.29 15.92 25.26
C ILE A 536 -9.76 15.87 25.72
N ASP A 537 -10.67 15.34 24.89
CA ASP A 537 -12.09 15.21 25.20
C ASP A 537 -12.36 14.25 26.36
N LEU A 538 -11.67 13.11 26.43
CA LEU A 538 -11.75 12.18 27.57
C LEU A 538 -11.41 12.89 28.89
N LEU A 539 -10.41 13.77 28.87
CA LEU A 539 -9.98 14.56 30.04
C LEU A 539 -10.86 15.80 30.28
N GLY A 540 -11.90 16.02 29.47
CA GLY A 540 -12.77 17.18 29.55
C GLY A 540 -12.01 18.47 29.25
N GLY A 541 -11.15 18.45 28.24
CA GLY A 541 -10.29 19.56 27.86
C GLY A 541 -10.99 20.58 26.96
N GLU A 542 -10.93 21.85 27.35
CA GLU A 542 -11.48 22.97 26.58
C GLU A 542 -10.38 23.98 26.20
N VAL A 543 -10.18 24.18 24.89
CA VAL A 543 -9.19 25.12 24.37
C VAL A 543 -9.79 26.53 24.33
N LYS A 544 -9.16 27.48 25.03
CA LYS A 544 -9.69 28.84 25.22
C LYS A 544 -9.43 29.81 24.05
N ALA A 545 -8.51 29.47 23.14
CA ALA A 545 -8.08 30.38 22.07
C ALA A 545 -8.02 29.69 20.70
N ALA A 546 -8.38 30.43 19.64
CA ALA A 546 -8.46 29.97 18.25
C ALA A 546 -7.11 29.72 17.55
N SER A 547 -5.99 29.71 18.27
CA SER A 547 -4.65 29.52 17.66
C SER A 547 -4.37 28.09 17.21
N ILE A 548 -5.14 27.12 17.71
CA ILE A 548 -5.10 25.72 17.27
C ILE A 548 -6.50 25.27 16.84
N LYS A 549 -6.55 24.40 15.84
CA LYS A 549 -7.79 23.77 15.36
C LYS A 549 -7.76 22.30 15.73
N LEU A 550 -8.51 21.92 16.76
CA LEU A 550 -8.71 20.52 17.10
C LEU A 550 -9.63 19.88 16.07
N LEU A 551 -9.25 18.69 15.57
CA LEU A 551 -10.15 17.85 14.80
C LEU A 551 -11.28 17.33 15.69
N LYS A 552 -12.33 16.76 15.10
CA LYS A 552 -13.33 16.01 15.87
C LYS A 552 -12.72 14.71 16.44
N VAL A 553 -13.34 14.16 17.49
CA VAL A 553 -12.89 12.91 18.13
C VAL A 553 -13.07 11.70 17.20
N ASN A 554 -12.34 10.61 17.45
CA ASN A 554 -12.49 9.36 16.69
C ASN A 554 -13.93 8.85 16.74
N GLY A 555 -14.45 8.41 15.60
CA GLY A 555 -15.84 7.98 15.37
C GLY A 555 -16.81 9.11 15.01
N GLU A 556 -16.40 10.38 15.13
CA GLU A 556 -17.20 11.53 14.69
C GLU A 556 -16.84 11.90 13.24
N LYS A 557 -17.86 12.20 12.42
CA LYS A 557 -17.68 12.60 11.02
C LYS A 557 -16.99 13.96 10.93
N LEU A 558 -15.93 14.05 10.12
CA LEU A 558 -15.24 15.30 9.85
C LEU A 558 -16.03 16.14 8.83
N ALA A 559 -16.55 17.29 9.27
CA ALA A 559 -17.41 18.17 8.45
C ALA A 559 -16.69 18.77 7.23
N GLU A 560 -15.38 19.01 7.33
CA GLU A 560 -14.53 19.55 6.26
C GLU A 560 -13.99 18.47 5.31
N GLY A 561 -14.43 17.22 5.49
CA GLY A 561 -13.86 16.07 4.81
C GLY A 561 -12.65 15.48 5.54
N ILE A 562 -12.23 14.29 5.10
CA ILE A 562 -11.06 13.60 5.63
C ILE A 562 -9.82 14.23 4.99
N GLN A 563 -8.87 14.67 5.81
CA GLN A 563 -7.59 15.18 5.33
C GLN A 563 -6.81 14.05 4.63
N PRO A 564 -6.02 14.34 3.58
CA PRO A 564 -5.19 13.33 2.96
C PRO A 564 -4.23 12.68 3.96
N ILE A 565 -4.05 11.37 3.81
CA ILE A 565 -3.09 10.58 4.60
C ILE A 565 -1.91 10.20 3.71
N VAL A 566 -0.80 9.78 4.33
CA VAL A 566 0.44 9.36 3.63
C VAL A 566 0.85 10.38 2.55
N ILE A 567 1.19 11.59 3.00
CA ILE A 567 1.68 12.66 2.12
C ILE A 567 3.20 12.57 2.02
N ARG A 568 3.70 12.33 0.80
CA ARG A 568 5.09 11.97 0.52
C ARG A 568 5.74 12.98 -0.40
N GLU A 569 7.03 13.21 -0.22
CA GLU A 569 7.90 13.91 -1.18
C GLU A 569 8.77 12.84 -1.87
N THR A 570 8.47 12.54 -3.13
CA THR A 570 9.21 11.55 -3.93
C THR A 570 10.11 12.21 -4.97
N ILE A 571 11.00 11.41 -5.57
CA ILE A 571 11.85 11.83 -6.69
C ILE A 571 11.05 12.38 -7.87
N SER A 572 9.84 11.85 -8.10
CA SER A 572 8.97 12.19 -9.22
C SER A 572 8.00 13.35 -8.95
N GLY A 573 7.97 13.87 -7.72
CA GLY A 573 6.99 14.85 -7.26
C GLY A 573 6.31 14.40 -5.96
N GLY A 574 5.58 15.31 -5.31
CA GLY A 574 4.86 14.95 -4.10
C GLY A 574 3.61 14.11 -4.41
N THR A 575 3.28 13.17 -3.53
CA THR A 575 2.07 12.33 -3.64
C THR A 575 1.28 12.34 -2.34
N TYR A 576 -0.01 12.01 -2.42
CA TYR A 576 -0.88 11.87 -1.25
C TYR A 576 -1.92 10.78 -1.47
N LEU A 577 -2.42 10.21 -0.38
CA LEU A 577 -3.58 9.33 -0.42
C LEU A 577 -4.83 10.10 0.01
N ASN A 578 -5.86 10.01 -0.80
CA ASN A 578 -7.12 10.65 -0.54
C ASN A 578 -8.17 9.62 -0.12
N LEU A 579 -8.79 9.83 1.03
CA LEU A 579 -9.89 9.00 1.53
C LEU A 579 -11.28 9.61 1.26
N ASN A 580 -11.37 10.68 0.46
CA ASN A 580 -12.60 11.42 0.21
C ASN A 580 -12.79 11.73 -1.29
N THR A 581 -14.05 11.88 -1.76
CA THR A 581 -14.35 12.22 -3.16
C THR A 581 -14.32 13.71 -3.46
N THR A 582 -14.46 14.58 -2.47
CA THR A 582 -14.39 16.04 -2.68
C THR A 582 -12.93 16.49 -2.80
N ALA A 583 -12.38 16.42 -4.01
CA ALA A 583 -11.15 17.14 -4.37
C ALA A 583 -11.30 18.67 -4.25
N ALA A 584 -12.53 19.17 -4.16
CA ALA A 584 -12.85 20.58 -4.07
C ALA A 584 -12.58 21.13 -2.66
N SER A 585 -11.31 21.45 -2.35
CA SER A 585 -10.88 22.64 -1.58
C SER A 585 -9.48 22.53 -0.95
N LEU A 586 -8.70 21.48 -1.21
CA LEU A 586 -7.36 21.39 -0.65
C LEU A 586 -6.41 22.29 -1.44
N LYS A 587 -5.96 23.39 -0.84
CA LYS A 587 -4.97 24.26 -1.48
C LYS A 587 -3.64 23.48 -1.60
N GLY A 588 -2.99 23.58 -2.75
CA GLY A 588 -1.68 22.94 -2.98
C GLY A 588 -1.72 21.48 -3.46
N THR A 589 -2.89 20.86 -3.69
CA THR A 589 -2.96 19.50 -4.26
C THR A 589 -2.83 19.45 -5.78
N ASN A 590 -2.95 20.58 -6.49
CA ASN A 590 -2.84 20.62 -7.96
C ASN A 590 -1.45 20.21 -8.46
N ASP A 591 -0.42 20.33 -7.61
CA ASP A 591 0.97 19.99 -7.93
C ASP A 591 1.38 18.60 -7.37
N LEU A 592 0.46 17.89 -6.69
CA LEU A 592 0.70 16.58 -6.10
C LEU A 592 -0.02 15.48 -6.87
N GLY A 593 0.66 14.35 -7.09
CA GLY A 593 0.08 13.16 -7.69
C GLY A 593 -0.84 12.39 -6.74
N ASN A 594 -1.86 11.72 -7.27
CA ASN A 594 -2.65 10.75 -6.49
C ASN A 594 -1.78 9.49 -6.24
N GLY A 595 -1.58 9.14 -4.98
CA GLY A 595 -0.85 7.93 -4.57
C GLY A 595 -1.74 6.73 -4.28
N ASN A 596 -3.07 6.86 -4.39
CA ASN A 596 -4.01 5.78 -4.08
C ASN A 596 -3.71 4.52 -4.90
N ASP A 597 -3.79 3.36 -4.24
CA ASP A 597 -3.91 2.08 -4.93
C ASP A 597 -5.37 1.89 -5.40
N ILE A 598 -5.58 0.94 -6.31
CA ILE A 598 -6.92 0.69 -6.86
C ILE A 598 -7.94 0.31 -5.77
N ALA A 599 -7.51 -0.41 -4.72
CA ALA A 599 -8.40 -0.79 -3.63
C ALA A 599 -8.84 0.44 -2.81
N THR A 600 -7.95 1.42 -2.58
CA THR A 600 -8.32 2.69 -1.95
C THR A 600 -9.26 3.52 -2.82
N ASP A 601 -9.02 3.59 -4.14
CA ASP A 601 -9.95 4.27 -5.05
C ASP A 601 -11.34 3.61 -5.07
N ILE A 602 -11.39 2.28 -5.03
CA ILE A 602 -12.64 1.52 -4.88
C ILE A 602 -13.30 1.82 -3.55
N PHE A 603 -12.55 1.82 -2.43
CA PHE A 603 -13.07 2.17 -1.11
C PHE A 603 -13.72 3.56 -1.12
N VAL A 604 -13.01 4.57 -1.63
CA VAL A 604 -13.48 5.96 -1.72
C VAL A 604 -14.74 6.07 -2.58
N THR A 605 -14.79 5.34 -3.69
CA THR A 605 -15.98 5.27 -4.55
C THR A 605 -17.15 4.62 -3.83
N ASN A 606 -16.88 3.57 -3.05
CA ASN A 606 -17.91 2.80 -2.37
C ASN A 606 -18.57 3.57 -1.22
N ILE A 607 -17.78 4.29 -0.42
CA ILE A 607 -18.29 5.06 0.74
C ILE A 607 -19.06 6.31 0.33
N ASN A 608 -18.80 6.86 -0.86
CA ASN A 608 -19.39 8.11 -1.34
C ASN A 608 -20.57 7.91 -2.31
N ARG A 609 -20.97 6.66 -2.56
CA ARG A 609 -22.13 6.37 -3.41
C ARG A 609 -23.42 6.90 -2.79
N THR A 610 -24.28 7.46 -3.63
CA THR A 610 -25.62 7.89 -3.21
C THR A 610 -26.60 6.72 -3.15
N ASN A 611 -26.41 5.70 -4.00
CA ASN A 611 -27.23 4.50 -4.03
C ASN A 611 -26.52 3.34 -3.31
N THR A 612 -27.08 2.87 -2.20
CA THR A 612 -26.58 1.73 -1.41
C THR A 612 -27.28 0.40 -1.74
N GLU A 613 -28.31 0.44 -2.58
CA GLU A 613 -28.99 -0.77 -3.08
C GLU A 613 -28.08 -1.55 -4.02
N THR A 614 -27.37 -0.84 -4.91
CA THR A 614 -26.34 -1.41 -5.78
C THR A 614 -25.15 -1.90 -4.96
N LYS A 615 -24.78 -3.17 -5.12
CA LYS A 615 -23.61 -3.78 -4.48
C LYS A 615 -22.41 -3.64 -5.39
N ASN A 616 -21.44 -2.89 -4.91
CA ASN A 616 -20.13 -2.82 -5.52
C ASN A 616 -19.34 -4.06 -5.11
N CYS A 617 -18.78 -4.76 -6.10
CA CYS A 617 -18.09 -6.03 -5.93
C CYS A 617 -16.60 -5.91 -6.25
N TYR A 618 -15.77 -6.61 -5.48
CA TYR A 618 -14.35 -6.79 -5.80
C TYR A 618 -14.17 -7.96 -6.79
N ASP A 619 -13.66 -7.67 -7.98
CA ASP A 619 -13.58 -8.61 -9.11
C ASP A 619 -12.51 -9.70 -8.87
N ARG A 620 -12.84 -10.95 -9.21
CA ARG A 620 -11.99 -12.16 -9.13
C ARG A 620 -11.31 -12.36 -7.78
N ALA A 621 -12.07 -12.32 -6.70
CA ALA A 621 -11.65 -12.57 -5.32
C ALA A 621 -11.43 -14.07 -5.03
N ASN A 622 -10.65 -14.74 -5.88
CA ASN A 622 -10.42 -16.19 -5.87
C ASN A 622 -9.32 -16.67 -4.90
N THR A 623 -8.62 -15.74 -4.25
CA THR A 623 -7.62 -16.04 -3.20
C THR A 623 -8.03 -15.42 -1.88
N ILE A 624 -7.55 -15.97 -0.75
CA ILE A 624 -7.87 -15.47 0.59
C ILE A 624 -7.39 -14.02 0.77
N GLY A 625 -6.14 -13.71 0.42
CA GLY A 625 -5.60 -12.34 0.57
C GLY A 625 -6.40 -11.31 -0.23
N LYS A 626 -6.80 -11.66 -1.45
CA LYS A 626 -7.61 -10.78 -2.30
C LYS A 626 -9.04 -10.63 -1.78
N ALA A 627 -9.65 -11.71 -1.29
CA ALA A 627 -10.98 -11.67 -0.69
C ALA A 627 -11.01 -10.81 0.58
N LEU A 628 -10.00 -10.92 1.44
CA LEU A 628 -9.85 -10.08 2.62
C LEU A 628 -9.72 -8.59 2.26
N ARG A 629 -8.91 -8.25 1.23
CA ARG A 629 -8.76 -6.87 0.76
C ARG A 629 -10.05 -6.34 0.16
N GLY A 630 -10.69 -7.12 -0.71
CA GLY A 630 -12.01 -6.80 -1.27
C GLY A 630 -13.04 -6.53 -0.17
N ALA A 631 -13.01 -7.30 0.91
CA ALA A 631 -13.90 -7.17 2.05
C ALA A 631 -13.64 -5.95 2.96
N LEU A 632 -12.51 -5.25 2.78
CA LEU A 632 -12.27 -3.95 3.41
C LEU A 632 -12.80 -2.79 2.57
N VAL A 633 -12.96 -2.97 1.25
CA VAL A 633 -13.19 -1.87 0.30
C VAL A 633 -14.52 -1.93 -0.45
N THR A 634 -15.25 -3.04 -0.37
CA THR A 634 -16.52 -3.27 -1.09
C THR A 634 -17.58 -3.95 -0.21
N ASP A 635 -18.80 -4.09 -0.72
CA ASP A 635 -19.91 -4.82 -0.06
C ASP A 635 -20.16 -6.21 -0.66
N CYS A 636 -19.43 -6.55 -1.70
CA CYS A 636 -19.61 -7.76 -2.46
C CYS A 636 -18.27 -8.35 -2.92
N LEU A 637 -18.16 -9.67 -2.93
CA LEU A 637 -17.03 -10.37 -3.53
C LEU A 637 -17.50 -11.11 -4.78
N GLN A 638 -16.80 -10.92 -5.90
CA GLN A 638 -17.03 -11.71 -7.10
C GLN A 638 -15.98 -12.82 -7.18
N LEU A 639 -16.41 -14.07 -7.29
CA LEU A 639 -15.52 -15.22 -7.45
C LEU A 639 -15.88 -16.02 -8.69
N ASP A 640 -14.86 -16.58 -9.31
CA ASP A 640 -15.03 -17.54 -10.40
C ASP A 640 -15.11 -18.97 -9.80
N PHE A 641 -16.24 -19.62 -9.98
CA PHE A 641 -16.47 -21.03 -9.65
C PHE A 641 -16.12 -21.87 -10.86
N ALA A 642 -14.91 -22.44 -10.87
CA ALA A 642 -14.45 -23.37 -11.90
C ALA A 642 -14.09 -24.74 -11.28
N ASP A 643 -14.12 -25.78 -12.11
CA ASP A 643 -13.70 -27.12 -11.75
C ASP A 643 -12.20 -27.16 -11.42
N GLU A 644 -11.76 -28.26 -10.80
CA GLU A 644 -10.47 -28.65 -10.20
C GLU A 644 -9.13 -28.01 -10.65
N LYS A 645 -9.07 -27.19 -11.70
CA LYS A 645 -7.88 -26.51 -12.24
C LYS A 645 -7.55 -25.16 -11.61
N ILE A 646 -8.46 -24.51 -10.88
CA ILE A 646 -8.16 -23.25 -10.19
C ILE A 646 -7.97 -23.52 -8.71
N ASP A 647 -6.74 -23.34 -8.23
CA ASP A 647 -6.33 -23.48 -6.82
C ASP A 647 -7.02 -22.40 -5.97
N THR A 648 -8.30 -22.62 -5.64
CA THR A 648 -9.17 -21.67 -4.93
C THR A 648 -9.74 -22.29 -3.67
N ASP A 649 -9.80 -21.48 -2.61
CA ASP A 649 -10.44 -21.85 -1.36
C ASP A 649 -11.77 -21.12 -1.19
N ILE A 650 -12.76 -21.59 -1.95
CA ILE A 650 -14.12 -21.04 -1.95
C ILE A 650 -14.73 -21.05 -0.54
N GLY A 651 -14.41 -22.08 0.27
CA GLY A 651 -14.89 -22.17 1.65
C GLY A 651 -14.43 -20.99 2.52
N SER A 652 -13.15 -20.61 2.45
CA SER A 652 -12.66 -19.42 3.17
C SER A 652 -13.24 -18.12 2.64
N ILE A 653 -13.39 -17.99 1.32
CA ILE A 653 -13.97 -16.78 0.72
C ILE A 653 -15.41 -16.58 1.21
N ILE A 654 -16.18 -17.67 1.29
CA ILE A 654 -17.54 -17.67 1.86
C ILE A 654 -17.52 -17.33 3.35
N ALA A 655 -16.55 -17.86 4.12
CA ALA A 655 -16.41 -17.52 5.53
C ALA A 655 -16.12 -16.03 5.75
N ILE A 656 -15.26 -15.42 4.92
CA ILE A 656 -14.97 -13.98 4.92
C ILE A 656 -16.23 -13.18 4.59
N ALA A 657 -16.93 -13.54 3.50
CA ALA A 657 -18.17 -12.88 3.11
C ALA A 657 -19.23 -12.96 4.21
N LYS A 658 -19.39 -14.13 4.84
CA LYS A 658 -20.33 -14.35 5.96
C LYS A 658 -19.98 -13.51 7.18
N ALA A 659 -18.70 -13.46 7.58
CA ALA A 659 -18.24 -12.71 8.75
C ALA A 659 -18.54 -11.20 8.64
N LYS A 660 -18.56 -10.66 7.42
CA LYS A 660 -18.86 -9.25 7.14
C LYS A 660 -20.25 -9.02 6.52
N ASN A 661 -21.09 -10.04 6.47
CA ASN A 661 -22.43 -10.02 5.86
C ASN A 661 -22.47 -9.48 4.41
N MET A 662 -21.46 -9.82 3.61
CA MET A 662 -21.31 -9.36 2.24
C MET A 662 -22.22 -10.11 1.26
N ALA A 663 -22.58 -9.45 0.16
CA ALA A 663 -23.16 -10.15 -0.99
C ALA A 663 -22.07 -10.91 -1.76
N MET A 664 -22.46 -11.92 -2.53
CA MET A 664 -21.54 -12.63 -3.41
C MET A 664 -22.02 -12.66 -4.84
N TRP A 665 -21.09 -12.50 -5.77
CA TRP A 665 -21.30 -12.76 -7.19
C TRP A 665 -20.49 -13.99 -7.56
N VAL A 666 -21.17 -15.10 -7.84
CA VAL A 666 -20.54 -16.37 -8.21
C VAL A 666 -20.65 -16.58 -9.71
N ASP A 667 -19.53 -16.46 -10.42
CA ASP A 667 -19.42 -16.76 -11.86
C ASP A 667 -19.26 -18.28 -12.05
N SER A 668 -20.26 -18.98 -12.57
CA SER A 668 -20.20 -20.44 -12.79
C SER A 668 -19.42 -20.81 -14.04
N GLU A 669 -19.16 -22.09 -14.27
CA GLU A 669 -18.68 -22.56 -15.58
C GLU A 669 -19.77 -22.46 -16.68
N PRO A 670 -19.38 -22.48 -17.98
CA PRO A 670 -20.31 -22.54 -19.12
C PRO A 670 -21.21 -23.76 -19.16
N THR A 671 -20.79 -24.87 -18.55
CA THR A 671 -21.58 -26.11 -18.44
C THR A 671 -21.55 -26.57 -16.99
N ILE A 672 -22.73 -26.86 -16.41
CA ILE A 672 -22.84 -27.34 -15.04
C ILE A 672 -23.40 -28.76 -15.02
N SER A 673 -22.62 -29.72 -14.53
CA SER A 673 -23.07 -31.08 -14.27
C SER A 673 -23.89 -31.16 -12.97
N SER A 674 -24.64 -32.24 -12.76
CA SER A 674 -25.35 -32.48 -11.48
C SER A 674 -24.40 -32.48 -10.26
N ALA A 675 -23.17 -32.97 -10.41
CA ALA A 675 -22.17 -32.98 -9.35
C ALA A 675 -21.68 -31.56 -9.03
N GLN A 676 -21.35 -30.77 -10.06
CA GLN A 676 -20.95 -29.37 -9.90
C GLN A 676 -22.09 -28.52 -9.31
N CYS A 677 -23.34 -28.77 -9.72
CA CYS A 677 -24.50 -28.13 -9.12
C CYS A 677 -24.62 -28.44 -7.62
N THR A 678 -24.47 -29.70 -7.23
CA THR A 678 -24.52 -30.11 -5.81
C THR A 678 -23.45 -29.38 -4.99
N LYS A 679 -22.22 -29.27 -5.53
CA LYS A 679 -21.12 -28.53 -4.91
C LYS A 679 -21.43 -27.04 -4.76
N LEU A 680 -21.95 -26.42 -5.84
CA LEU A 680 -22.38 -25.01 -5.83
C LEU A 680 -23.48 -24.77 -4.80
N LEU A 681 -24.52 -25.60 -4.75
CA LEU A 681 -25.60 -25.51 -3.77
C LEU A 681 -25.09 -25.63 -2.33
N GLY A 682 -24.12 -26.52 -2.08
CA GLY A 682 -23.46 -26.64 -0.79
C GLY A 682 -22.77 -25.34 -0.35
N TYR A 683 -22.06 -24.69 -1.26
CA TYR A 683 -21.43 -23.39 -1.00
C TYR A 683 -22.46 -22.27 -0.78
N LEU A 684 -23.49 -22.20 -1.62
CA LEU A 684 -24.57 -21.22 -1.48
C LEU A 684 -25.31 -21.38 -0.14
N GLY A 685 -25.46 -22.61 0.36
CA GLY A 685 -26.04 -22.88 1.69
C GLY A 685 -25.24 -22.28 2.85
N GLY A 686 -23.95 -21.99 2.65
CA GLY A 686 -23.10 -21.31 3.63
C GLY A 686 -23.34 -19.81 3.73
N LEU A 687 -24.04 -19.20 2.77
CA LEU A 687 -24.26 -17.77 2.70
C LEU A 687 -25.49 -17.34 3.51
N SER A 688 -25.30 -16.35 4.39
CA SER A 688 -26.40 -15.68 5.09
C SER A 688 -27.10 -14.63 4.23
N ASN A 689 -26.36 -13.99 3.31
CA ASN A 689 -26.86 -12.88 2.51
C ASN A 689 -27.50 -13.36 1.20
N LYS A 690 -28.83 -13.34 1.15
CA LYS A 690 -29.63 -13.75 -0.01
C LYS A 690 -29.61 -12.76 -1.18
N ASN A 691 -28.99 -11.59 -1.03
CA ASN A 691 -28.74 -10.68 -2.14
C ASN A 691 -27.58 -11.15 -3.04
N SER A 692 -27.10 -12.38 -2.87
CA SER A 692 -26.06 -12.97 -3.71
C SER A 692 -26.62 -13.42 -5.07
N LEU A 693 -25.74 -13.36 -6.07
CA LEU A 693 -26.02 -13.63 -7.47
C LEU A 693 -25.20 -14.84 -7.94
N VAL A 694 -25.84 -15.77 -8.64
CA VAL A 694 -25.17 -16.82 -9.41
C VAL A 694 -25.27 -16.47 -10.89
N ASN A 695 -24.14 -16.37 -11.56
CA ASN A 695 -24.03 -15.93 -12.93
C ASN A 695 -23.60 -17.08 -13.85
N PHE A 696 -24.44 -17.42 -14.82
CA PHE A 696 -24.19 -18.54 -15.74
C PHE A 696 -23.68 -18.07 -17.09
N PHE A 697 -22.65 -18.75 -17.60
CA PHE A 697 -22.04 -18.45 -18.90
C PHE A 697 -22.86 -19.02 -20.07
N PRO A 698 -22.70 -18.42 -21.26
CA PRO A 698 -23.37 -18.89 -22.47
C PRO A 698 -22.71 -20.19 -22.94
N GLY A 699 -23.34 -21.32 -22.61
CA GLY A 699 -23.12 -22.63 -23.23
C GLY A 699 -24.46 -23.18 -23.69
N GLU A 700 -24.52 -23.72 -24.92
CA GLU A 700 -25.75 -24.29 -25.46
C GLU A 700 -26.18 -25.48 -24.60
N ASN A 701 -27.11 -25.23 -23.68
CA ASN A 701 -28.43 -25.85 -23.62
C ASN A 701 -29.13 -25.39 -22.33
N ILE A 702 -29.60 -24.14 -22.27
CA ILE A 702 -30.47 -23.66 -21.17
C ILE A 702 -31.76 -24.49 -21.05
N THR A 703 -32.03 -25.37 -22.02
CA THR A 703 -33.12 -26.34 -21.99
C THR A 703 -32.71 -27.71 -21.45
N HIS A 704 -31.45 -27.90 -21.04
CA HIS A 704 -30.97 -29.15 -20.46
C HIS A 704 -31.62 -29.39 -19.09
N PRO A 705 -32.16 -30.59 -18.80
CA PRO A 705 -32.85 -30.88 -17.55
C PRO A 705 -32.02 -30.57 -16.29
N ASP A 706 -30.74 -30.96 -16.28
CA ASP A 706 -29.85 -30.70 -15.12
C ASP A 706 -29.66 -29.20 -14.85
N PHE A 707 -29.57 -28.39 -15.90
CA PHE A 707 -29.44 -26.93 -15.77
C PHE A 707 -30.73 -26.31 -15.21
N ILE A 708 -31.88 -26.73 -15.75
CA ILE A 708 -33.20 -26.29 -15.26
C ILE A 708 -33.37 -26.69 -13.79
N SER A 709 -33.07 -27.94 -13.44
CA SER A 709 -33.15 -28.44 -12.07
C SER A 709 -32.24 -27.63 -11.14
N CYS A 710 -30.99 -27.39 -11.54
CA CYS A 710 -30.04 -26.62 -10.74
C CYS A 710 -30.52 -25.19 -10.48
N THR A 711 -30.95 -24.49 -11.54
CA THR A 711 -31.44 -23.11 -11.43
C THR A 711 -32.73 -23.01 -10.61
N GLN A 712 -33.61 -24.02 -10.67
CA GLN A 712 -34.79 -24.07 -9.80
C GLN A 712 -34.41 -24.24 -8.32
N GLU A 713 -33.44 -25.09 -7.98
CA GLU A 713 -32.97 -25.24 -6.60
C GLU A 713 -32.32 -23.95 -6.07
N ILE A 714 -31.48 -23.29 -6.87
CA ILE A 714 -30.86 -21.99 -6.51
C ILE A 714 -31.96 -20.95 -6.23
N LYS A 715 -33.01 -20.90 -7.05
CA LYS A 715 -34.17 -20.02 -6.81
C LYS A 715 -34.94 -20.37 -5.55
N LYS A 716 -35.15 -21.65 -5.26
CA LYS A 716 -35.82 -22.11 -4.02
C LYS A 716 -35.06 -21.68 -2.77
N MET A 717 -33.72 -21.65 -2.83
CA MET A 717 -32.87 -21.12 -1.75
C MET A 717 -32.98 -19.59 -1.60
N GLY A 718 -33.54 -18.90 -2.60
CA GLY A 718 -33.77 -17.46 -2.61
C GLY A 718 -32.64 -16.63 -3.23
N PHE A 719 -31.74 -17.27 -3.98
CA PHE A 719 -30.66 -16.57 -4.69
C PHE A 719 -31.12 -16.10 -6.07
N ARG A 720 -30.45 -15.05 -6.56
CA ARG A 720 -30.65 -14.51 -7.91
C ARG A 720 -29.83 -15.27 -8.93
N ILE A 721 -30.33 -15.30 -10.16
CA ILE A 721 -29.67 -15.99 -11.27
C ILE A 721 -29.54 -15.03 -12.44
N ALA A 722 -28.31 -14.77 -12.85
CA ALA A 722 -28.01 -13.98 -14.03
C ALA A 722 -27.62 -14.84 -15.23
N TYR A 723 -28.04 -14.39 -16.40
CA TYR A 723 -27.48 -14.85 -17.67
C TYR A 723 -26.33 -13.93 -18.10
N LYS A 724 -25.12 -14.48 -18.26
CA LYS A 724 -23.95 -13.74 -18.71
C LYS A 724 -23.96 -13.61 -20.23
N LEU A 725 -24.02 -12.38 -20.72
CA LEU A 725 -24.03 -12.09 -22.15
C LEU A 725 -22.60 -12.12 -22.72
N PRO A 726 -22.37 -12.81 -23.86
CA PRO A 726 -21.07 -12.76 -24.53
C PRO A 726 -20.70 -11.34 -24.97
N THR A 727 -19.54 -10.86 -24.56
CA THR A 727 -19.04 -9.51 -24.87
C THR A 727 -18.94 -9.27 -26.38
N ASN A 728 -18.47 -10.27 -27.14
CA ASN A 728 -18.38 -10.18 -28.59
C ASN A 728 -19.75 -9.93 -29.26
N LYS A 729 -20.84 -10.52 -28.76
CA LYS A 729 -22.20 -10.28 -29.28
C LYS A 729 -22.66 -8.85 -29.00
N LEU A 730 -22.40 -8.34 -27.80
CA LEU A 730 -22.74 -6.95 -27.44
C LEU A 730 -21.96 -5.95 -28.30
N MET A 731 -20.66 -6.18 -28.48
CA MET A 731 -19.80 -5.28 -29.25
C MET A 731 -20.16 -5.19 -30.73
N VAL A 732 -20.82 -6.20 -31.31
CA VAL A 732 -21.35 -6.12 -32.68
C VAL A 732 -22.47 -5.07 -32.78
N CYS A 733 -23.35 -4.98 -31.77
CA CYS A 733 -24.37 -3.94 -31.71
C CYS A 733 -23.76 -2.56 -31.39
N VAL A 734 -22.86 -2.48 -30.39
CA VAL A 734 -22.18 -1.20 -30.03
C VAL A 734 -21.50 -0.55 -31.24
N LYS A 735 -20.67 -1.32 -31.98
CA LYS A 735 -19.98 -0.81 -33.18
C LYS A 735 -20.96 -0.31 -34.25
N ALA A 736 -22.12 -0.93 -34.36
CA ALA A 736 -23.13 -0.54 -35.34
C ALA A 736 -23.85 0.75 -34.91
N LEU A 737 -24.10 0.94 -33.60
CA LEU A 737 -24.65 2.17 -33.03
C LEU A 737 -23.69 3.37 -33.22
N ASP A 738 -22.40 3.18 -32.95
CA ASP A 738 -21.38 4.23 -33.08
C ASP A 738 -21.23 4.74 -34.51
N THR A 739 -21.39 3.85 -35.50
CA THR A 739 -21.20 4.19 -36.92
C THR A 739 -22.44 4.76 -37.60
N LYS A 740 -23.59 4.87 -36.89
CA LYS A 740 -24.89 5.32 -37.43
C LYS A 740 -25.30 4.63 -38.74
N LEU A 741 -24.85 3.40 -38.96
CA LEU A 741 -25.12 2.64 -40.20
C LEU A 741 -26.56 2.09 -40.21
N GLN A 742 -27.17 1.96 -41.39
CA GLN A 742 -28.45 1.23 -41.55
C GLN A 742 -28.37 -0.23 -41.04
N ALA A 743 -27.18 -0.83 -41.05
CA ALA A 743 -26.90 -2.16 -40.49
C ALA A 743 -27.04 -2.22 -38.94
N ALA A 744 -27.08 -1.08 -38.25
CA ALA A 744 -27.33 -1.02 -36.80
C ALA A 744 -28.67 -1.65 -36.41
N GLY A 745 -29.71 -1.45 -37.24
CA GLY A 745 -31.03 -2.03 -37.01
C GLY A 745 -31.08 -3.56 -37.17
N VAL A 746 -30.11 -4.18 -37.86
CA VAL A 746 -30.05 -5.64 -38.04
C VAL A 746 -29.21 -6.27 -36.91
N SER A 747 -28.01 -5.73 -36.66
CA SER A 747 -27.10 -6.24 -35.62
C SER A 747 -27.70 -6.19 -34.22
N CYS A 748 -28.36 -5.08 -33.86
CA CYS A 748 -29.02 -4.95 -32.56
C CYS A 748 -30.34 -5.73 -32.48
N ARG A 749 -31.00 -6.03 -33.61
CA ARG A 749 -32.19 -6.89 -33.64
C ARG A 749 -31.88 -8.36 -33.34
N THR A 750 -30.72 -8.85 -33.77
CA THR A 750 -30.26 -10.19 -33.37
C THR A 750 -30.05 -10.27 -31.86
N LEU A 751 -29.42 -9.25 -31.26
CA LEU A 751 -29.28 -9.17 -29.81
C LEU A 751 -30.64 -9.11 -29.11
N GLU A 752 -31.57 -8.29 -29.59
CA GLU A 752 -32.93 -8.19 -29.05
C GLU A 752 -33.63 -9.55 -29.04
N ASN A 753 -33.61 -10.28 -30.15
CA ASN A 753 -34.22 -11.60 -30.26
C ASN A 753 -33.60 -12.62 -29.29
N ASP A 754 -32.27 -12.58 -29.10
CA ASP A 754 -31.58 -13.43 -28.15
C ASP A 754 -31.99 -13.11 -26.70
N LEU A 755 -32.08 -11.83 -26.35
CA LEU A 755 -32.55 -11.37 -25.04
C LEU A 755 -34.00 -11.76 -24.78
N GLU A 756 -34.90 -11.62 -25.77
CA GLU A 756 -36.29 -12.04 -25.64
C GLU A 756 -36.45 -13.52 -25.35
N LYS A 757 -35.66 -14.39 -26.00
CA LYS A 757 -35.64 -15.83 -25.71
C LYS A 757 -35.23 -16.11 -24.26
N ILE A 758 -34.21 -15.41 -23.77
CA ILE A 758 -33.73 -15.58 -22.39
C ILE A 758 -34.80 -15.13 -21.40
N VAL A 759 -35.46 -13.98 -21.63
CA VAL A 759 -36.57 -13.51 -20.79
C VAL A 759 -37.73 -14.51 -20.81
N ALA A 760 -38.11 -15.00 -22.00
CA ALA A 760 -39.21 -15.94 -22.18
C ALA A 760 -38.98 -17.29 -21.47
N SER A 761 -37.71 -17.68 -21.24
CA SER A 761 -37.39 -18.90 -20.49
C SER A 761 -37.88 -18.88 -19.04
N GLY A 762 -38.03 -17.70 -18.44
CA GLY A 762 -38.35 -17.54 -17.02
C GLY A 762 -37.27 -18.07 -16.06
N LEU A 763 -36.11 -18.53 -16.56
CA LEU A 763 -35.04 -19.12 -15.75
C LEU A 763 -34.17 -18.07 -15.05
N PHE A 764 -34.06 -16.87 -15.60
CA PHE A 764 -33.15 -15.83 -15.11
C PHE A 764 -33.91 -14.68 -14.48
N THR A 765 -33.34 -14.10 -13.44
CA THR A 765 -33.84 -12.86 -12.80
C THR A 765 -33.08 -11.63 -13.28
N ASP A 766 -31.89 -11.84 -13.83
CA ASP A 766 -30.91 -10.80 -14.10
C ASP A 766 -30.14 -11.07 -15.42
N PHE A 767 -29.58 -10.02 -16.00
CA PHE A 767 -28.54 -10.07 -17.01
C PHE A 767 -27.20 -9.60 -16.41
N SER A 768 -26.11 -10.25 -16.81
CA SER A 768 -24.75 -9.81 -16.50
C SER A 768 -23.96 -9.58 -17.78
N PHE A 769 -23.20 -8.50 -17.87
CA PHE A 769 -22.41 -8.17 -19.06
C PHE A 769 -21.16 -7.35 -18.73
N ASP A 770 -20.21 -7.28 -19.66
CA ASP A 770 -19.06 -6.36 -19.55
C ASP A 770 -19.51 -4.92 -19.80
N TYR A 771 -18.93 -3.98 -19.05
CA TYR A 771 -19.21 -2.54 -19.14
C TYR A 771 -19.23 -2.00 -20.58
N ASP A 772 -18.31 -2.46 -21.43
CA ASP A 772 -18.21 -2.02 -22.83
C ASP A 772 -19.50 -2.28 -23.65
N GLY A 773 -20.33 -3.23 -23.21
CA GLY A 773 -21.62 -3.56 -23.83
C GLY A 773 -22.80 -2.71 -23.38
N ILE A 774 -22.62 -1.74 -22.46
CA ILE A 774 -23.72 -1.00 -21.82
C ILE A 774 -24.65 -0.30 -22.83
N GLN A 775 -24.09 0.32 -23.88
CA GLN A 775 -24.88 1.00 -24.90
C GLN A 775 -25.81 0.05 -25.67
N ALA A 776 -25.34 -1.18 -25.94
CA ALA A 776 -26.17 -2.18 -26.59
C ALA A 776 -27.34 -2.60 -25.68
N MET A 777 -27.09 -2.73 -24.37
CA MET A 777 -28.13 -3.05 -23.38
C MET A 777 -29.15 -1.92 -23.23
N GLU A 778 -28.71 -0.66 -23.22
CA GLU A 778 -29.59 0.51 -23.17
C GLU A 778 -30.48 0.65 -24.41
N SER A 779 -30.00 0.19 -25.57
CA SER A 779 -30.77 0.19 -26.81
C SER A 779 -31.82 -0.93 -26.91
N SER A 780 -31.80 -1.91 -25.99
CA SER A 780 -32.65 -3.10 -26.01
C SER A 780 -33.88 -2.95 -25.11
N PHE A 781 -35.05 -3.30 -25.63
CA PHE A 781 -36.28 -3.30 -24.82
C PHE A 781 -36.37 -4.56 -23.94
N ALA A 782 -36.01 -5.72 -24.48
CA ALA A 782 -35.96 -6.99 -23.77
C ALA A 782 -35.00 -6.94 -22.57
N ALA A 783 -33.88 -6.23 -22.69
CA ALA A 783 -32.95 -6.01 -21.57
C ALA A 783 -33.63 -5.37 -20.36
N ASN A 784 -34.65 -4.52 -20.56
CA ASN A 784 -35.35 -3.83 -19.48
C ASN A 784 -36.34 -4.69 -18.68
N LYS A 785 -36.61 -5.91 -19.14
CA LYS A 785 -37.49 -6.85 -18.43
C LYS A 785 -36.80 -7.53 -17.23
N LEU A 786 -35.46 -7.54 -17.20
CA LEU A 786 -34.66 -8.09 -16.10
C LEU A 786 -33.72 -7.03 -15.49
N SER A 787 -33.22 -7.33 -14.30
CA SER A 787 -32.24 -6.49 -13.62
C SER A 787 -30.84 -6.66 -14.20
N TRP A 788 -29.99 -5.66 -14.05
CA TRP A 788 -28.66 -5.66 -14.68
C TRP A 788 -27.55 -5.79 -13.65
N ASN A 789 -26.47 -6.42 -14.08
CA ASN A 789 -25.20 -6.46 -13.40
C ASN A 789 -24.12 -6.20 -14.44
N THR A 790 -23.08 -5.47 -14.06
CA THR A 790 -21.97 -5.20 -14.97
C THR A 790 -20.64 -5.50 -14.31
N ARG A 791 -19.68 -5.91 -15.11
CA ARG A 791 -18.31 -6.18 -14.67
C ARG A 791 -17.29 -5.34 -15.45
N ASN A 792 -16.03 -5.41 -15.03
CA ASN A 792 -14.91 -4.72 -15.67
C ASN A 792 -15.10 -3.18 -15.69
N VAL A 793 -15.78 -2.63 -14.68
CA VAL A 793 -15.96 -1.19 -14.55
C VAL A 793 -14.72 -0.59 -13.91
N SER A 794 -14.09 0.40 -14.54
CA SER A 794 -13.05 1.20 -13.89
C SER A 794 -13.67 2.21 -12.92
N VAL A 795 -12.94 2.58 -11.86
CA VAL A 795 -13.37 3.62 -10.92
C VAL A 795 -13.78 4.91 -11.66
N LYS A 796 -13.02 5.29 -12.69
CA LYS A 796 -13.34 6.44 -13.56
C LYS A 796 -14.71 6.30 -14.25
N ASN A 797 -14.97 5.13 -14.83
CA ASN A 797 -16.20 4.86 -15.57
C ASN A 797 -17.43 4.69 -14.65
N TYR A 798 -17.24 4.36 -13.38
CA TYR A 798 -18.36 4.19 -12.44
C TYR A 798 -19.19 5.46 -12.25
N SER A 799 -18.57 6.64 -12.34
CA SER A 799 -19.30 7.91 -12.28
C SER A 799 -20.22 8.16 -13.48
N ALA A 800 -19.98 7.47 -14.60
CA ALA A 800 -20.76 7.62 -15.84
C ALA A 800 -21.95 6.66 -15.92
N ILE A 801 -22.03 5.64 -15.05
CA ILE A 801 -23.14 4.70 -15.05
C ILE A 801 -24.30 5.21 -14.18
N ASN A 802 -25.53 4.98 -14.63
CA ASN A 802 -26.68 5.06 -13.75
C ASN A 802 -26.66 3.84 -12.80
N ALA A 803 -25.97 3.97 -11.67
CA ALA A 803 -25.80 2.87 -10.71
C ALA A 803 -27.14 2.25 -10.29
N GLY A 804 -28.22 3.04 -10.19
CA GLY A 804 -29.57 2.55 -9.88
C GLY A 804 -30.15 1.55 -10.87
N ARG A 805 -29.59 1.45 -12.08
CA ARG A 805 -29.97 0.42 -13.05
C ARG A 805 -29.41 -0.96 -12.70
N PHE A 806 -28.33 -1.00 -11.91
CA PHE A 806 -27.56 -2.20 -11.61
C PHE A 806 -27.81 -2.69 -10.18
N ARG A 807 -27.95 -4.01 -10.01
CA ARG A 807 -27.89 -4.62 -8.67
C ARG A 807 -26.45 -4.81 -8.22
N MET A 808 -25.57 -5.21 -9.12
CA MET A 808 -24.16 -5.42 -8.83
C MET A 808 -23.25 -4.80 -9.89
N VAL A 809 -22.14 -4.23 -9.44
CA VAL A 809 -21.10 -3.65 -10.29
C VAL A 809 -19.75 -4.17 -9.81
N THR A 810 -18.99 -4.87 -10.67
CA THR A 810 -17.63 -5.29 -10.33
C THR A 810 -16.58 -4.31 -10.84
N PHE A 811 -15.63 -3.96 -9.97
CA PHE A 811 -14.52 -3.08 -10.30
C PHE A 811 -13.32 -3.87 -10.81
N ASN A 812 -12.74 -3.45 -11.94
CA ASN A 812 -11.45 -3.98 -12.36
C ASN A 812 -10.36 -3.62 -11.34
N ASN A 813 -9.44 -4.55 -11.08
CA ASN A 813 -8.34 -4.35 -10.14
C ASN A 813 -7.11 -5.19 -10.55
N ASP A 814 -5.94 -4.70 -10.18
CA ASP A 814 -4.61 -5.31 -10.38
C ASP A 814 -4.01 -5.80 -9.05
N ASP A 815 -4.87 -6.31 -8.17
CA ASP A 815 -4.52 -6.79 -6.84
C ASP A 815 -3.33 -7.77 -6.87
N PRO A 816 -2.29 -7.57 -6.05
CA PRO A 816 -1.07 -8.39 -6.08
C PRO A 816 -1.27 -9.83 -5.60
N ASN A 817 -2.41 -10.12 -4.96
CA ASN A 817 -2.81 -11.47 -4.55
C ASN A 817 -3.80 -12.12 -5.53
N GLY A 818 -4.05 -11.51 -6.70
CA GLY A 818 -4.80 -12.15 -7.77
C GLY A 818 -4.07 -13.36 -8.35
N LEU A 819 -4.82 -14.35 -8.83
CA LEU A 819 -4.26 -15.46 -9.59
C LEU A 819 -3.70 -14.93 -10.92
N LEU A 820 -2.43 -15.23 -11.21
CA LEU A 820 -1.82 -14.97 -12.50
C LEU A 820 -2.42 -15.95 -13.53
N HIS A 821 -2.92 -15.41 -14.64
CA HIS A 821 -3.43 -16.20 -15.78
C HIS A 821 -2.36 -16.44 -16.83
#